data_AF-A0A4R5QLE6-F1
#
_entry.id   AF-A0A4R5QLE6-F1
#
_cell.length_a   1.000
_cell.length_b   1.000
_cell.length_c   1.000
_cell.angle_alpha   90.00
_cell.angle_beta   90.00
_cell.angle_gamma   90.00
#
_symmetry.space_group_name_H-M   'P 1'
#
loop_
_entity.id
_entity.type
_entity.pdbx_description
1 polymer ?
#
loop_
_entity_poly.entity_id
_entity_poly.type
_entity_poly.pdbx_seq_one_letter_code
_entity_poly.pdbx_strand_id
1 'polypeptide(L)'
;MAILNAVSVALNTSAAPRKWLTAAKGTTLNGTSGADALSAPNGQATLSGGGGDDTYVIWDASSRIIELANGGIDTVQSYASAFALPDFVENLQLMWTGSAGRGNALHNIITAGDGSQTLDGGAGNDVLTGGTGANTFIARRGNGSDVITDFQAGIDKILLQDAALYSFGAVQAALTQLGTDTVLSLGGGERLVLRNVKASLLSAQDFMLPADPTHAGMRVTFAEEFNSLSASATGIGTTWKTTFKINDQLRTLSTNKEAEYYSDASVGVNPFSISQGILDITAAPGSNPLGLAYTSGLLTTARSFAQQYGYFEVRAQLPAGQGFWPAFWLLPADGGWPPEIDIFEMLGKDPTTAYFSLHTTTGPTTTKSMSLLPDLSKGFHTFGLDWQADRIRWYVDGNEVAEAATPADMQKPMYMLLNLAVGDAGSWPGKYDPSLPTGHMLVDYVRVWQAGTIAPPPSVTTVTGPGDVTAAGGTYTLRPDGLSDLYDFTKARAAIHLDAATMSAKPVHTVWGSALGDEVRAGAGTLNFSAGAGDDTFFFGRGTSRVQGGGGNDTFVLTKGAIAAGDQIIDFHRSLPGGGEHDLLRLDGFSSAAHLDYRAGTKMQSYVVVDGTYVSPVITIQIANAAGTLTQADYLFNRG
;
A
#
# COMPACT_ATOMS: atom_id res chain seq x y z
N MET A 1 -37.13 31.97 3.67
CA MET A 1 -36.38 32.18 4.94
C MET A 1 -34.95 32.51 4.56
N ALA A 2 -34.28 33.41 5.28
CA ALA A 2 -32.87 33.71 5.02
C ALA A 2 -32.00 32.47 5.31
N ILE A 3 -31.01 32.19 4.47
CA ILE A 3 -30.01 31.15 4.71
C ILE A 3 -28.97 31.74 5.66
N LEU A 4 -28.84 31.20 6.87
CA LEU A 4 -27.96 31.73 7.92
C LEU A 4 -26.78 30.80 8.15
N ASN A 5 -25.57 31.36 8.09
CA ASN A 5 -24.34 30.63 8.43
C ASN A 5 -24.16 30.46 9.95
N ALA A 6 -23.03 29.87 10.37
CA ALA A 6 -22.78 29.46 11.74
C ALA A 6 -22.67 30.65 12.73
N VAL A 7 -22.43 31.85 12.20
CA VAL A 7 -22.32 33.11 12.96
C VAL A 7 -23.54 34.02 12.75
N SER A 8 -24.64 33.48 12.23
CA SER A 8 -25.92 34.18 12.01
C SER A 8 -25.86 35.32 10.99
N VAL A 9 -24.91 35.27 10.04
CA VAL A 9 -24.89 36.15 8.87
C VAL A 9 -25.77 35.53 7.78
N ALA A 10 -26.60 36.36 7.14
CA ALA A 10 -27.44 35.94 6.03
C ALA A 10 -26.64 35.84 4.73
N LEU A 11 -26.71 34.69 4.08
CA LEU A 11 -26.21 34.45 2.74
C LEU A 11 -27.37 34.52 1.74
N ASN A 12 -27.09 35.06 0.57
CA ASN A 12 -28.07 35.26 -0.48
C ASN A 12 -27.79 34.32 -1.65
N THR A 13 -28.85 33.94 -2.35
CA THR A 13 -28.77 33.22 -3.63
C THR A 13 -28.85 34.21 -4.79
N SER A 14 -28.17 33.88 -5.88
CA SER A 14 -28.22 34.62 -7.15
C SER A 14 -29.65 34.84 -7.67
N ALA A 15 -29.92 36.00 -8.27
CA ALA A 15 -31.14 36.25 -9.01
C ALA A 15 -31.27 35.36 -10.26
N ALA A 16 -32.51 35.11 -10.70
CA ALA A 16 -32.74 34.31 -11.90
C ALA A 16 -32.15 35.01 -13.17
N PRO A 17 -31.43 34.26 -14.03
CA PRO A 17 -30.90 34.80 -15.28
C PRO A 17 -31.99 35.38 -16.18
N ARG A 18 -31.70 36.53 -16.77
CA ARG A 18 -32.57 37.22 -17.74
C ARG A 18 -32.14 36.98 -19.18
N LYS A 19 -30.93 36.50 -19.39
CA LYS A 19 -30.34 36.27 -20.71
C LYS A 19 -29.43 35.07 -20.66
N TRP A 20 -29.39 34.32 -21.75
CA TRP A 20 -28.60 33.09 -21.88
C TRP A 20 -27.56 33.28 -22.98
N LEU A 21 -26.31 32.95 -22.65
CA LEU A 21 -25.14 33.14 -23.50
C LEU A 21 -24.33 31.83 -23.54
N THR A 22 -23.75 31.52 -24.69
CA THR A 22 -22.99 30.28 -24.89
C THR A 22 -21.65 30.56 -25.56
N ALA A 23 -20.58 30.06 -24.95
CA ALA A 23 -19.22 30.23 -25.45
C ALA A 23 -18.84 29.08 -26.39
N ALA A 24 -18.07 29.41 -27.43
CA ALA A 24 -17.36 28.41 -28.21
C ALA A 24 -16.06 28.00 -27.49
N LYS A 25 -15.57 26.79 -27.74
CA LYS A 25 -14.31 26.28 -27.19
C LYS A 25 -13.15 27.24 -27.52
N GLY A 26 -12.32 27.57 -26.53
CA GLY A 26 -11.16 28.45 -26.69
C GLY A 26 -11.50 29.94 -26.77
N THR A 27 -12.76 30.34 -26.56
CA THR A 27 -13.18 31.74 -26.64
C THR A 27 -13.41 32.37 -25.26
N THR A 28 -13.45 33.70 -25.23
CA THR A 28 -13.91 34.47 -24.07
C THR A 28 -15.35 34.93 -24.31
N LEU A 29 -16.24 34.64 -23.38
CA LEU A 29 -17.62 35.12 -23.37
C LEU A 29 -17.79 36.13 -22.24
N ASN A 30 -18.20 37.34 -22.58
CA ASN A 30 -18.52 38.38 -21.61
C ASN A 30 -20.04 38.51 -21.48
N GLY A 31 -20.52 38.53 -20.25
CA GLY A 31 -21.88 38.87 -19.87
C GLY A 31 -22.10 40.38 -19.91
N THR A 32 -23.15 40.82 -19.23
CA THR A 32 -23.64 42.18 -19.20
C THR A 32 -23.52 42.76 -17.78
N SER A 33 -24.33 43.77 -17.47
CA SER A 33 -24.38 44.36 -16.11
C SER A 33 -25.64 43.91 -15.35
N GLY A 34 -26.29 42.84 -15.79
CA GLY A 34 -27.46 42.27 -15.13
C GLY A 34 -27.44 40.76 -15.26
N ALA A 35 -28.29 40.09 -14.49
CA ALA A 35 -28.27 38.63 -14.35
C ALA A 35 -28.25 37.85 -15.68
N ASP A 36 -27.14 37.22 -15.98
CA ASP A 36 -26.87 36.41 -17.17
C ASP A 36 -26.65 34.93 -16.81
N ALA A 37 -26.96 34.05 -17.74
CA ALA A 37 -26.54 32.65 -17.70
C ALA A 37 -25.46 32.42 -18.77
N LEU A 38 -24.26 32.06 -18.35
CA LEU A 38 -23.11 31.84 -19.23
C LEU A 38 -22.76 30.34 -19.25
N SER A 39 -22.75 29.73 -20.42
CA SER A 39 -22.50 28.28 -20.58
C SER A 39 -21.32 27.99 -21.51
N ALA A 40 -20.50 27.00 -21.15
CA ALA A 40 -19.39 26.49 -21.95
C ALA A 40 -19.55 24.99 -22.26
N PRO A 41 -20.48 24.58 -23.14
CA PRO A 41 -20.84 23.17 -23.36
C PRO A 41 -19.71 22.28 -23.90
N ASN A 42 -18.65 22.87 -24.45
CA ASN A 42 -17.52 22.15 -25.04
C ASN A 42 -16.20 22.33 -24.26
N GLY A 43 -16.27 22.89 -23.04
CA GLY A 43 -15.09 23.17 -22.21
C GLY A 43 -14.17 24.27 -22.76
N GLN A 44 -13.04 24.48 -22.07
CA GLN A 44 -11.95 25.40 -22.44
C GLN A 44 -12.38 26.81 -22.86
N ALA A 45 -13.43 27.36 -22.25
CA ALA A 45 -13.83 28.75 -22.46
C ALA A 45 -13.47 29.61 -21.24
N THR A 46 -13.30 30.91 -21.46
CA THR A 46 -13.29 31.89 -20.35
C THR A 46 -14.66 32.56 -20.29
N LEU A 47 -15.36 32.43 -19.17
CA LEU A 47 -16.66 33.04 -18.92
C LEU A 47 -16.46 34.20 -17.94
N SER A 48 -16.89 35.40 -18.31
CA SER A 48 -16.86 36.58 -17.44
C SER A 48 -18.24 37.19 -17.38
N GLY A 49 -18.86 37.19 -16.20
CA GLY A 49 -20.25 37.59 -15.96
C GLY A 49 -20.43 39.08 -16.04
N GLY A 50 -19.57 39.81 -15.33
CA GLY A 50 -19.51 41.27 -15.39
C GLY A 50 -20.09 41.85 -14.11
N GLY A 51 -21.31 42.39 -14.16
CA GLY A 51 -22.02 42.76 -12.95
C GLY A 51 -23.46 42.29 -13.00
N GLY A 52 -24.16 42.32 -11.87
CA GLY A 52 -25.40 41.59 -11.68
C GLY A 52 -25.14 40.19 -11.15
N ASP A 53 -26.23 39.46 -10.88
CA ASP A 53 -26.19 38.12 -10.30
C ASP A 53 -26.17 37.08 -11.44
N ASP A 54 -25.02 36.49 -11.71
CA ASP A 54 -24.76 35.63 -12.86
C ASP A 54 -24.76 34.14 -12.51
N THR A 55 -25.15 33.31 -13.48
CA THR A 55 -25.13 31.84 -13.37
C THR A 55 -24.21 31.23 -14.42
N TYR A 56 -23.17 30.53 -13.97
CA TYR A 56 -22.23 29.83 -14.83
C TYR A 56 -22.54 28.35 -14.93
N VAL A 57 -22.67 27.83 -16.15
CA VAL A 57 -22.91 26.41 -16.40
C VAL A 57 -21.64 25.77 -16.95
N ILE A 58 -20.98 24.97 -16.12
CA ILE A 58 -19.67 24.36 -16.39
C ILE A 58 -19.80 22.85 -16.51
N TRP A 59 -19.27 22.29 -17.60
CA TRP A 59 -19.39 20.85 -17.91
C TRP A 59 -18.15 20.04 -17.53
N ASP A 60 -17.00 20.71 -17.44
CA ASP A 60 -15.74 20.14 -17.00
C ASP A 60 -14.85 21.24 -16.38
N ALA A 61 -13.81 20.84 -15.64
CA ALA A 61 -12.91 21.77 -14.97
C ALA A 61 -11.98 22.56 -15.93
N SER A 62 -12.08 22.38 -17.25
CA SER A 62 -11.18 23.04 -18.21
C SER A 62 -11.60 24.47 -18.57
N SER A 63 -12.81 24.89 -18.19
CA SER A 63 -13.29 26.26 -18.38
C SER A 63 -12.89 27.14 -17.20
N ARG A 64 -12.62 28.41 -17.48
CA ARG A 64 -12.25 29.42 -16.47
C ARG A 64 -13.38 30.41 -16.28
N ILE A 65 -13.70 30.72 -15.04
CA ILE A 65 -14.64 31.79 -14.67
C ILE A 65 -13.85 32.99 -14.17
N ILE A 66 -14.31 34.20 -14.50
CA ILE A 66 -13.76 35.46 -14.00
C ILE A 66 -14.92 36.31 -13.49
N GLU A 67 -14.92 36.56 -12.18
CA GLU A 67 -15.84 37.50 -11.55
C GLU A 67 -15.16 38.76 -11.03
N LEU A 68 -15.97 39.82 -10.86
CA LEU A 68 -15.54 41.08 -10.26
C LEU A 68 -15.88 41.11 -8.77
N ALA A 69 -15.00 41.72 -7.97
CA ALA A 69 -15.34 42.05 -6.59
C ALA A 69 -16.55 42.98 -6.54
N ASN A 70 -17.60 42.58 -5.81
CA ASN A 70 -18.91 43.24 -5.79
C ASN A 70 -19.65 43.23 -7.15
N GLY A 71 -19.42 42.20 -7.98
CA GLY A 71 -20.11 41.97 -9.24
C GLY A 71 -21.60 41.70 -9.06
N GLY A 72 -21.97 40.95 -8.04
CA GLY A 72 -23.34 40.59 -7.69
C GLY A 72 -23.32 39.45 -6.70
N ILE A 73 -24.35 38.61 -6.72
CA ILE A 73 -24.34 37.29 -6.09
C ILE A 73 -24.38 36.24 -7.18
N ASP A 74 -23.29 35.51 -7.35
CA ASP A 74 -23.08 34.64 -8.50
C ASP A 74 -23.20 33.16 -8.12
N THR A 75 -23.54 32.32 -9.11
CA THR A 75 -23.72 30.88 -8.93
C THR A 75 -23.00 30.09 -10.00
N VAL A 76 -22.27 29.06 -9.61
CA VAL A 76 -21.77 28.03 -10.54
C VAL A 76 -22.62 26.79 -10.45
N GLN A 77 -23.14 26.33 -11.58
CA GLN A 77 -23.69 25.00 -11.79
C GLN A 77 -22.62 24.12 -12.44
N SER A 78 -22.01 23.24 -11.65
CA SER A 78 -20.93 22.36 -12.10
C SER A 78 -21.44 20.94 -12.36
N TYR A 79 -21.18 20.45 -13.56
CA TYR A 79 -21.32 19.04 -13.96
C TYR A 79 -19.95 18.31 -13.97
N ALA A 80 -18.88 18.99 -13.55
CA ALA A 80 -17.56 18.37 -13.44
C ALA A 80 -17.51 17.38 -12.28
N SER A 81 -16.63 16.38 -12.36
CA SER A 81 -16.38 15.42 -11.27
C SER A 81 -15.78 16.08 -10.03
N ALA A 82 -15.04 17.18 -10.19
CA ALA A 82 -14.54 18.02 -9.11
C ALA A 82 -14.48 19.48 -9.56
N PHE A 83 -14.84 20.42 -8.68
CA PHE A 83 -14.81 21.85 -8.98
C PHE A 83 -14.51 22.69 -7.72
N ALA A 84 -13.67 23.71 -7.88
CA ALA A 84 -13.42 24.71 -6.84
C ALA A 84 -13.91 26.06 -7.33
N LEU A 85 -14.63 26.81 -6.48
CA LEU A 85 -15.07 28.15 -6.83
C LEU A 85 -13.87 29.07 -7.08
N PRO A 86 -13.88 29.87 -8.16
CA PRO A 86 -12.93 30.96 -8.32
C PRO A 86 -13.23 32.06 -7.29
N ASP A 87 -12.33 33.03 -7.18
CA ASP A 87 -12.57 34.23 -6.37
C ASP A 87 -13.85 34.96 -6.80
N PHE A 88 -14.48 35.62 -5.83
CA PHE A 88 -15.66 36.49 -6.02
C PHE A 88 -16.96 35.80 -6.45
N VAL A 89 -17.03 34.47 -6.42
CA VAL A 89 -18.29 33.74 -6.64
C VAL A 89 -18.84 33.23 -5.31
N GLU A 90 -20.13 33.45 -5.03
CA GLU A 90 -20.74 33.13 -3.74
C GLU A 90 -21.34 31.72 -3.67
N ASN A 91 -21.86 31.16 -4.77
CA ASN A 91 -22.65 29.94 -4.71
C ASN A 91 -22.16 28.84 -5.65
N LEU A 92 -22.18 27.59 -5.19
CA LEU A 92 -21.87 26.39 -5.97
C LEU A 92 -23.02 25.39 -5.92
N GLN A 93 -23.40 24.88 -7.08
CA GLN A 93 -24.36 23.79 -7.26
C GLN A 93 -23.66 22.63 -7.96
N LEU A 94 -23.55 21.49 -7.28
CA LEU A 94 -23.01 20.25 -7.84
C LEU A 94 -24.13 19.44 -8.48
N MET A 95 -24.09 19.32 -9.80
CA MET A 95 -25.17 18.74 -10.62
C MET A 95 -24.94 17.27 -10.95
N TRP A 96 -23.70 16.77 -10.81
CA TRP A 96 -23.34 15.39 -11.15
C TRP A 96 -23.21 14.50 -9.90
N THR A 97 -23.60 13.24 -10.01
CA THR A 97 -23.47 12.27 -8.92
C THR A 97 -22.00 11.92 -8.69
N GLY A 98 -21.55 11.67 -7.45
CA GLY A 98 -20.14 11.33 -7.23
C GLY A 98 -19.17 12.52 -7.37
N SER A 99 -19.66 13.76 -7.35
CA SER A 99 -18.85 14.95 -7.58
C SER A 99 -18.29 15.56 -6.29
N ALA A 100 -17.21 16.35 -6.43
CA ALA A 100 -16.61 17.12 -5.35
C ALA A 100 -16.71 18.63 -5.60
N GLY A 101 -16.98 19.40 -4.56
CA GLY A 101 -17.12 20.86 -4.61
C GLY A 101 -16.38 21.55 -3.48
N ARG A 102 -15.58 22.56 -3.82
CA ARG A 102 -14.91 23.45 -2.86
C ARG A 102 -15.35 24.90 -3.04
N GLY A 103 -15.63 25.61 -1.95
CA GLY A 103 -15.80 27.06 -1.97
C GLY A 103 -14.48 27.82 -2.10
N ASN A 104 -14.51 29.13 -1.88
CA ASN A 104 -13.37 30.04 -1.98
C ASN A 104 -13.09 30.66 -0.60
N ALA A 105 -12.71 31.95 -0.53
CA ALA A 105 -12.44 32.66 0.72
C ALA A 105 -13.66 33.47 1.25
N LEU A 106 -14.78 33.46 0.52
CA LEU A 106 -16.03 34.12 0.89
C LEU A 106 -16.90 33.21 1.75
N HIS A 107 -18.08 33.70 2.13
CA HIS A 107 -19.11 32.86 2.74
C HIS A 107 -19.97 32.23 1.64
N ASN A 108 -19.78 30.95 1.37
CA ASN A 108 -20.39 30.27 0.26
C ASN A 108 -21.67 29.50 0.63
N ILE A 109 -22.59 29.39 -0.32
CA ILE A 109 -23.66 28.40 -0.30
C ILE A 109 -23.29 27.30 -1.29
N ILE A 110 -23.07 26.07 -0.79
CA ILE A 110 -22.72 24.92 -1.62
C ILE A 110 -23.83 23.87 -1.48
N THR A 111 -24.49 23.57 -2.59
CA THR A 111 -25.58 22.58 -2.64
C THR A 111 -25.26 21.47 -3.62
N ALA A 112 -25.44 20.23 -3.20
CA ALA A 112 -25.37 19.04 -4.05
C ALA A 112 -26.77 18.43 -4.28
N GLY A 113 -26.86 17.64 -5.35
CA GLY A 113 -28.07 16.95 -5.77
C GLY A 113 -28.15 15.51 -5.28
N ASP A 114 -28.42 14.58 -6.19
CA ASP A 114 -28.48 13.16 -5.86
C ASP A 114 -27.08 12.51 -5.90
N GLY A 115 -26.85 11.52 -5.05
CA GLY A 115 -25.65 10.68 -5.04
C GLY A 115 -24.67 11.00 -3.90
N SER A 116 -23.50 10.38 -3.92
CA SER A 116 -22.48 10.65 -2.90
C SER A 116 -21.60 11.82 -3.34
N GLN A 117 -21.64 12.95 -2.65
CA GLN A 117 -20.78 14.10 -2.94
C GLN A 117 -19.72 14.33 -1.86
N THR A 118 -18.64 15.02 -2.23
CA THR A 118 -17.66 15.57 -1.29
C THR A 118 -17.76 17.09 -1.28
N LEU A 119 -18.11 17.68 -0.14
CA LEU A 119 -18.35 19.12 0.00
C LEU A 119 -17.34 19.73 0.97
N ASP A 120 -16.74 20.84 0.56
CA ASP A 120 -15.76 21.60 1.32
C ASP A 120 -16.10 23.08 1.23
N GLY A 121 -16.37 23.73 2.37
CA GLY A 121 -16.71 25.16 2.39
C GLY A 121 -15.63 26.06 1.79
N GLY A 122 -14.36 25.62 1.81
CA GLY A 122 -13.25 26.53 1.57
C GLY A 122 -12.93 27.28 2.87
N ALA A 123 -12.52 28.53 2.76
CA ALA A 123 -12.38 29.42 3.92
C ALA A 123 -13.57 30.36 3.95
N GLY A 124 -14.11 30.65 5.13
CA GLY A 124 -15.36 31.39 5.18
C GLY A 124 -16.23 30.93 6.33
N ASN A 125 -17.52 31.16 6.21
CA ASN A 125 -18.50 30.67 7.17
C ASN A 125 -19.66 30.19 6.31
N ASP A 126 -19.55 28.93 5.89
CA ASP A 126 -20.25 28.45 4.71
C ASP A 126 -21.52 27.70 5.09
N VAL A 127 -22.38 27.48 4.09
CA VAL A 127 -23.59 26.68 4.24
C VAL A 127 -23.56 25.57 3.19
N LEU A 128 -23.49 24.34 3.68
CA LEU A 128 -23.36 23.12 2.89
C LEU A 128 -24.65 22.30 2.96
N THR A 129 -25.08 21.80 1.80
CA THR A 129 -26.25 20.93 1.65
C THR A 129 -25.86 19.76 0.76
N GLY A 130 -25.83 18.55 1.30
CA GLY A 130 -25.34 17.35 0.60
C GLY A 130 -26.35 16.74 -0.36
N GLY A 131 -27.65 16.93 -0.12
CA GLY A 131 -28.70 16.31 -0.91
C GLY A 131 -28.94 14.84 -0.50
N THR A 132 -29.25 13.99 -1.47
CA THR A 132 -29.54 12.56 -1.20
C THR A 132 -28.30 11.71 -1.42
N GLY A 133 -28.09 10.66 -0.62
CA GLY A 133 -26.92 9.76 -0.76
C GLY A 133 -25.98 9.86 0.43
N ALA A 134 -24.85 9.14 0.36
CA ALA A 134 -23.84 9.14 1.41
C ALA A 134 -22.76 10.18 1.09
N ASN A 135 -22.86 11.36 1.70
CA ASN A 135 -22.00 12.50 1.43
C ASN A 135 -20.82 12.60 2.39
N THR A 136 -19.75 13.24 1.97
CA THR A 136 -18.62 13.59 2.82
C THR A 136 -18.51 15.12 2.93
N PHE A 137 -18.60 15.64 4.14
CA PHE A 137 -18.40 17.06 4.42
C PHE A 137 -17.02 17.26 5.05
N ILE A 138 -16.20 18.10 4.44
CA ILE A 138 -14.86 18.42 4.93
C ILE A 138 -14.97 19.66 5.82
N ALA A 139 -14.54 19.53 7.07
CA ALA A 139 -14.42 20.64 8.01
C ALA A 139 -12.95 20.77 8.43
N ARG A 140 -12.37 21.97 8.22
CA ARG A 140 -10.97 22.24 8.56
C ARG A 140 -10.87 23.35 9.59
N ARG A 141 -9.98 23.17 10.56
CA ARG A 141 -9.60 24.27 11.44
C ARG A 141 -8.77 25.30 10.66
N GLY A 142 -9.04 26.59 10.88
CA GLY A 142 -8.44 27.72 10.18
C GLY A 142 -9.23 28.17 8.95
N ASN A 143 -10.31 27.46 8.61
CA ASN A 143 -11.17 27.76 7.47
C ASN A 143 -12.49 28.45 7.89
N GLY A 144 -12.65 28.79 9.17
CA GLY A 144 -13.85 29.43 9.70
C GLY A 144 -14.93 28.45 10.16
N SER A 145 -16.21 28.85 10.09
CA SER A 145 -17.31 28.13 10.75
C SER A 145 -18.50 27.84 9.84
N ASP A 146 -18.73 26.55 9.61
CA ASP A 146 -19.68 26.09 8.59
C ASP A 146 -20.97 25.53 9.18
N VAL A 147 -21.99 25.47 8.33
CA VAL A 147 -23.29 24.88 8.62
C VAL A 147 -23.58 23.77 7.61
N ILE A 148 -23.87 22.57 8.08
CA ILE A 148 -24.43 21.50 7.26
C ILE A 148 -25.93 21.44 7.52
N THR A 149 -26.74 21.56 6.47
CA THR A 149 -28.19 21.76 6.61
C THR A 149 -29.01 20.47 6.64
N ASP A 150 -28.46 19.37 6.14
CA ASP A 150 -29.19 18.12 5.87
C ASP A 150 -28.41 16.84 6.24
N PHE A 151 -27.42 16.96 7.12
CA PHE A 151 -26.58 15.83 7.54
C PHE A 151 -27.42 14.64 8.05
N GLN A 152 -27.21 13.46 7.46
CA GLN A 152 -27.89 12.21 7.78
C GLN A 152 -26.97 11.28 8.58
N ALA A 153 -27.24 11.16 9.89
CA ALA A 153 -26.48 10.28 10.75
C ALA A 153 -26.57 8.80 10.29
N GLY A 154 -25.42 8.14 10.22
CA GLY A 154 -25.21 6.78 9.74
C GLY A 154 -25.12 6.64 8.22
N ILE A 155 -25.23 7.75 7.48
CA ILE A 155 -25.18 7.79 6.02
C ILE A 155 -24.08 8.74 5.57
N ASP A 156 -24.12 9.99 6.02
CA ASP A 156 -23.11 11.00 5.73
C ASP A 156 -21.90 10.89 6.66
N LYS A 157 -20.77 11.45 6.20
CA LYS A 157 -19.49 11.48 6.91
C LYS A 157 -18.97 12.90 7.03
N ILE A 158 -18.29 13.19 8.15
CA ILE A 158 -17.54 14.42 8.38
C ILE A 158 -16.06 14.09 8.40
N LEU A 159 -15.31 14.64 7.45
CA LEU A 159 -13.85 14.59 7.44
C LEU A 159 -13.30 15.80 8.19
N LEU A 160 -12.71 15.53 9.37
CA LEU A 160 -12.07 16.57 10.18
C LEU A 160 -10.59 16.67 9.80
N GLN A 161 -10.17 17.83 9.31
CA GLN A 161 -8.74 18.11 9.05
C GLN A 161 -8.25 19.20 10.02
N ASP A 162 -7.03 19.04 10.53
CA ASP A 162 -6.34 19.99 11.43
C ASP A 162 -7.07 20.35 12.74
N ALA A 163 -8.10 19.59 13.14
CA ALA A 163 -9.00 19.92 14.26
C ALA A 163 -8.54 19.42 15.65
N ALA A 164 -7.40 18.73 15.78
CA ALA A 164 -6.95 18.08 17.04
C ALA A 164 -7.97 17.08 17.66
N LEU A 165 -8.93 16.59 16.87
CA LEU A 165 -9.97 15.64 17.28
C LEU A 165 -9.66 14.25 16.68
N TYR A 166 -8.93 13.43 17.43
CA TYR A 166 -8.40 12.13 16.95
C TYR A 166 -9.20 10.90 17.42
N SER A 167 -10.34 11.09 18.10
CA SER A 167 -11.18 9.97 18.54
C SER A 167 -12.62 10.41 18.67
N PHE A 168 -13.56 9.46 18.54
CA PHE A 168 -14.98 9.78 18.71
C PHE A 168 -15.28 10.27 20.13
N GLY A 169 -14.55 9.79 21.16
CA GLY A 169 -14.65 10.33 22.51
C GLY A 169 -14.29 11.81 22.58
N ALA A 170 -13.25 12.25 21.86
CA ALA A 170 -12.88 13.66 21.75
C ALA A 170 -13.92 14.47 20.97
N VAL A 171 -14.43 13.94 19.86
CA VAL A 171 -15.55 14.56 19.11
C VAL A 171 -16.76 14.72 20.02
N GLN A 172 -17.18 13.68 20.72
CA GLN A 172 -18.33 13.69 21.61
C GLN A 172 -18.18 14.72 22.74
N ALA A 173 -16.97 14.87 23.30
CA ALA A 173 -16.67 15.90 24.29
C ALA A 173 -16.73 17.32 23.71
N ALA A 174 -16.51 17.48 22.41
CA ALA A 174 -16.57 18.75 21.69
C ALA A 174 -17.96 19.07 21.10
N LEU A 175 -18.92 18.13 21.17
CA LEU A 175 -20.31 18.34 20.71
C LEU A 175 -21.15 19.04 21.79
N THR A 176 -21.94 20.02 21.36
CA THR A 176 -22.95 20.68 22.19
C THR A 176 -24.29 20.69 21.45
N GLN A 177 -25.36 20.20 22.09
CA GLN A 177 -26.72 20.33 21.57
C GLN A 177 -27.22 21.77 21.84
N LEU A 178 -27.63 22.49 20.80
CA LEU A 178 -28.24 23.82 20.88
C LEU A 178 -29.60 23.81 20.20
N GLY A 179 -30.67 23.69 21.00
CA GLY A 179 -32.02 23.54 20.45
C GLY A 179 -32.12 22.28 19.60
N THR A 180 -32.54 22.43 18.34
CA THR A 180 -32.61 21.33 17.36
C THR A 180 -31.27 21.02 16.70
N ASP A 181 -30.28 21.91 16.81
CA ASP A 181 -29.00 21.81 16.12
C ASP A 181 -27.93 21.20 17.03
N THR A 182 -26.93 20.57 16.42
CA THR A 182 -25.72 20.13 17.11
C THR A 182 -24.54 20.97 16.65
N VAL A 183 -23.70 21.42 17.59
CA VAL A 183 -22.50 22.21 17.30
C VAL A 183 -21.28 21.41 17.72
N LEU A 184 -20.35 21.21 16.79
CA LEU A 184 -19.02 20.68 17.04
C LEU A 184 -18.02 21.83 17.14
N SER A 185 -17.33 21.94 18.27
CA SER A 185 -16.21 22.89 18.42
C SER A 185 -14.96 22.36 17.71
N LEU A 186 -14.42 23.13 16.76
CA LEU A 186 -13.16 22.79 16.05
C LEU A 186 -11.92 23.38 16.74
N GLY A 187 -12.11 24.17 17.80
CA GLY A 187 -11.05 24.91 18.47
C GLY A 187 -10.77 26.28 17.82
N GLY A 188 -10.01 27.15 18.50
CA GLY A 188 -9.73 28.50 17.97
C GLY A 188 -10.95 29.44 17.86
N GLY A 189 -12.11 29.05 18.39
CA GLY A 189 -13.38 29.78 18.26
C GLY A 189 -14.26 29.34 17.09
N GLU A 190 -13.74 28.47 16.23
CA GLU A 190 -14.43 27.92 15.06
C GLU A 190 -15.33 26.73 15.42
N ARG A 191 -16.38 26.53 14.61
CA ARG A 191 -17.40 25.51 14.84
C ARG A 191 -17.99 24.97 13.54
N LEU A 192 -18.42 23.72 13.59
CA LEU A 192 -19.30 23.11 12.59
C LEU A 192 -20.69 22.96 13.19
N VAL A 193 -21.73 23.44 12.50
CA VAL A 193 -23.13 23.34 12.94
C VAL A 193 -23.87 22.33 12.08
N LEU A 194 -24.41 21.28 12.69
CA LEU A 194 -25.31 20.32 12.05
C LEU A 194 -26.75 20.72 12.36
N ARG A 195 -27.46 21.26 11.37
CA ARG A 195 -28.83 21.73 11.55
C ARG A 195 -29.78 20.56 11.75
N ASN A 196 -30.66 20.68 12.72
CA ASN A 196 -31.71 19.69 13.01
C ASN A 196 -31.19 18.26 13.29
N VAL A 197 -29.91 18.11 13.60
CA VAL A 197 -29.31 16.84 14.01
C VAL A 197 -29.21 16.80 15.53
N LYS A 198 -29.65 15.69 16.12
CA LYS A 198 -29.45 15.43 17.55
C LYS A 198 -28.08 14.81 17.77
N ALA A 199 -27.30 15.35 18.69
CA ALA A 199 -25.97 14.84 19.03
C ALA A 199 -26.00 13.37 19.46
N SER A 200 -27.11 12.91 20.06
CA SER A 200 -27.30 11.52 20.48
C SER A 200 -27.47 10.51 19.33
N LEU A 201 -27.70 10.98 18.10
CA LEU A 201 -27.78 10.13 16.91
C LEU A 201 -26.42 9.95 16.24
N LEU A 202 -25.44 10.78 16.59
CA LEU A 202 -24.09 10.71 16.04
C LEU A 202 -23.28 9.62 16.73
N SER A 203 -22.43 8.98 15.96
CA SER A 203 -21.58 7.85 16.33
C SER A 203 -20.23 7.98 15.62
N ALA A 204 -19.30 7.07 15.91
CA ALA A 204 -18.00 7.07 15.26
C ALA A 204 -18.07 6.90 13.73
N GLN A 205 -19.13 6.28 13.18
CA GLN A 205 -19.27 6.06 11.74
C GLN A 205 -19.54 7.36 10.95
N ASP A 206 -20.03 8.39 11.65
CA ASP A 206 -20.38 9.71 11.10
C ASP A 206 -19.16 10.60 10.89
N PHE A 207 -17.99 10.18 11.37
CA PHE A 207 -16.76 10.96 11.34
C PHE A 207 -15.64 10.12 10.74
N MET A 208 -14.97 10.68 9.73
CA MET A 208 -13.68 10.17 9.27
C MET A 208 -12.63 10.74 10.21
N LEU A 209 -12.23 9.92 11.18
CA LEU A 209 -11.21 10.24 12.18
C LEU A 209 -9.94 9.45 11.86
N PRO A 210 -8.75 10.01 12.15
CA PRO A 210 -7.51 9.26 12.01
C PRO A 210 -7.56 7.96 12.82
N ALA A 211 -7.30 6.83 12.16
CA ALA A 211 -7.13 5.54 12.81
C ALA A 211 -5.98 5.63 13.83
N ASP A 212 -6.18 4.98 14.97
CA ASP A 212 -5.16 4.85 16.01
C ASP A 212 -3.86 4.28 15.40
N PRO A 213 -2.74 5.03 15.38
CA PRO A 213 -1.48 4.59 14.78
C PRO A 213 -0.86 3.41 15.52
N THR A 214 -1.40 3.01 16.67
CA THR A 214 -0.94 1.83 17.41
C THR A 214 -1.53 0.52 16.87
N HIS A 215 -2.49 0.58 15.94
CA HIS A 215 -3.24 -0.57 15.43
C HIS A 215 -3.59 -1.55 16.56
N ALA A 216 -4.25 -1.04 17.62
CA ALA A 216 -4.46 -1.78 18.85
C ALA A 216 -5.05 -3.18 18.60
N GLY A 217 -4.37 -4.20 19.12
CA GLY A 217 -4.73 -5.59 18.90
C GLY A 217 -4.20 -6.19 17.58
N MET A 218 -3.38 -5.47 16.81
CA MET A 218 -2.63 -6.00 15.67
C MET A 218 -1.12 -6.09 15.97
N ARG A 219 -0.42 -7.03 15.34
CA ARG A 219 1.06 -7.13 15.40
C ARG A 219 1.67 -6.77 14.05
N VAL A 220 2.84 -6.14 14.06
CA VAL A 220 3.63 -5.89 12.85
C VAL A 220 4.11 -7.22 12.27
N THR A 221 3.95 -7.41 10.96
CA THR A 221 4.39 -8.59 10.20
C THR A 221 5.41 -8.24 9.12
N PHE A 222 5.46 -6.98 8.70
CA PHE A 222 6.49 -6.42 7.85
C PHE A 222 6.73 -4.97 8.26
N ALA A 223 8.00 -4.55 8.28
CA ALA A 223 8.36 -3.16 8.45
C ALA A 223 9.66 -2.87 7.69
N GLU A 224 9.60 -1.86 6.85
CA GLU A 224 10.74 -1.24 6.20
C GLU A 224 10.74 0.24 6.55
N GLU A 225 11.81 0.67 7.22
CA GLU A 225 12.01 2.04 7.71
C GLU A 225 13.04 2.80 6.86
N PHE A 226 13.51 2.19 5.77
CA PHE A 226 14.46 2.73 4.80
C PHE A 226 15.71 3.35 5.41
N ASN A 227 16.21 2.78 6.51
CA ASN A 227 17.55 3.06 7.03
C ASN A 227 18.66 2.50 6.11
N SER A 228 18.30 1.52 5.27
CA SER A 228 19.10 0.95 4.19
C SER A 228 18.16 0.28 3.17
N LEU A 229 18.58 0.09 1.92
CA LEU A 229 17.77 -0.60 0.91
C LEU A 229 18.38 -1.96 0.55
N SER A 230 17.66 -3.05 0.85
CA SER A 230 17.98 -4.40 0.37
C SER A 230 17.14 -4.70 -0.87
N ALA A 231 17.72 -4.52 -2.05
CA ALA A 231 17.01 -4.66 -3.32
C ALA A 231 17.84 -5.27 -4.45
N SER A 232 17.21 -6.06 -5.32
CA SER A 232 17.84 -6.62 -6.52
C SER A 232 16.85 -6.80 -7.67
N ALA A 233 17.33 -6.94 -8.90
CA ALA A 233 16.47 -7.18 -10.07
C ALA A 233 15.67 -8.49 -9.97
N THR A 234 16.22 -9.51 -9.31
CA THR A 234 15.60 -10.83 -9.16
C THR A 234 14.69 -10.91 -7.94
N GLY A 235 14.94 -10.12 -6.89
CA GLY A 235 14.27 -10.22 -5.59
C GLY A 235 14.73 -11.40 -4.73
N ILE A 236 15.68 -12.20 -5.22
CA ILE A 236 16.17 -13.40 -4.50
C ILE A 236 17.17 -12.95 -3.44
N GLY A 237 16.95 -13.35 -2.19
CA GLY A 237 17.80 -12.99 -1.05
C GLY A 237 17.76 -11.50 -0.66
N THR A 238 16.83 -10.72 -1.21
CA THR A 238 16.66 -9.28 -0.92
C THR A 238 15.22 -8.98 -0.52
N THR A 239 15.02 -7.97 0.32
CA THR A 239 13.67 -7.55 0.73
C THR A 239 12.83 -7.09 -0.47
N TRP A 240 13.45 -6.36 -1.40
CA TRP A 240 12.76 -5.79 -2.54
C TRP A 240 13.30 -6.33 -3.87
N LYS A 241 12.38 -6.60 -4.79
CA LYS A 241 12.65 -6.82 -6.20
C LYS A 241 12.46 -5.51 -6.96
N THR A 242 13.36 -5.19 -7.88
CA THR A 242 13.35 -3.91 -8.63
C THR A 242 12.73 -3.99 -10.02
N THR A 243 12.08 -5.11 -10.35
CA THR A 243 11.43 -5.34 -11.64
C THR A 243 10.03 -5.89 -11.46
N PHE A 244 9.15 -5.61 -12.42
CA PHE A 244 7.73 -5.93 -12.34
C PHE A 244 7.44 -7.43 -12.55
N LYS A 245 6.35 -7.90 -11.92
CA LYS A 245 5.88 -9.29 -11.75
C LYS A 245 6.80 -10.19 -10.93
N ILE A 246 6.22 -11.22 -10.30
CA ILE A 246 6.97 -12.16 -9.47
C ILE A 246 7.95 -13.04 -10.26
N ASN A 247 7.55 -13.50 -11.45
CA ASN A 247 8.33 -14.45 -12.27
C ASN A 247 9.06 -13.82 -13.45
N ASP A 248 8.71 -12.58 -13.81
CA ASP A 248 9.33 -11.87 -14.93
C ASP A 248 10.28 -10.76 -14.41
N GLN A 249 11.09 -10.20 -15.29
CA GLN A 249 11.88 -8.98 -15.02
C GLN A 249 11.44 -7.85 -15.94
N LEU A 250 10.13 -7.61 -16.00
CA LEU A 250 9.58 -6.51 -16.81
C LEU A 250 10.03 -5.17 -16.22
N ARG A 251 10.44 -4.25 -17.08
CA ARG A 251 10.97 -2.94 -16.67
C ARG A 251 10.14 -1.75 -17.20
N THR A 252 8.93 -2.03 -17.65
CA THR A 252 7.90 -1.05 -18.02
C THR A 252 6.60 -1.80 -18.24
N LEU A 253 5.44 -1.18 -18.02
CA LEU A 253 4.15 -1.73 -18.45
C LEU A 253 3.69 -0.99 -19.71
N SER A 254 4.09 -1.52 -20.87
CA SER A 254 3.74 -0.93 -22.18
C SER A 254 2.23 -0.87 -22.43
N THR A 255 1.44 -1.74 -21.79
CA THR A 255 -0.03 -1.73 -21.89
C THR A 255 -0.65 -0.46 -21.31
N ASN A 256 -0.02 0.13 -20.30
CA ASN A 256 -0.42 1.38 -19.68
C ASN A 256 0.14 2.62 -20.39
N LYS A 257 0.99 2.40 -21.42
CA LYS A 257 1.71 3.45 -22.16
C LYS A 257 2.58 4.29 -21.22
N GLU A 258 3.29 3.60 -20.34
CA GLU A 258 4.34 4.15 -19.50
C GLU A 258 5.53 4.63 -20.35
N ALA A 259 6.14 5.72 -19.91
CA ALA A 259 7.23 6.45 -20.56
C ALA A 259 8.57 6.24 -19.84
N GLU A 260 8.57 5.47 -18.75
CA GLU A 260 9.71 5.16 -17.93
C GLU A 260 10.21 3.74 -18.12
N TYR A 261 11.53 3.60 -17.99
CA TYR A 261 12.20 2.34 -17.73
C TYR A 261 12.45 2.20 -16.23
N TYR A 262 11.85 1.20 -15.59
CA TYR A 262 12.17 0.79 -14.22
C TYR A 262 13.60 0.27 -14.16
N SER A 263 14.48 1.10 -13.63
CA SER A 263 15.92 0.86 -13.56
C SER A 263 16.34 0.50 -12.14
N ASP A 264 17.58 0.04 -12.03
CA ASP A 264 18.30 -0.15 -10.79
C ASP A 264 19.81 -0.12 -11.10
N ALA A 265 20.64 -0.29 -10.07
CA ALA A 265 22.09 -0.25 -10.21
C ALA A 265 22.67 -1.31 -11.19
N SER A 266 21.93 -2.38 -11.51
CA SER A 266 22.40 -3.43 -12.41
C SER A 266 22.25 -3.10 -13.90
N VAL A 267 21.42 -2.10 -14.25
CA VAL A 267 21.08 -1.79 -15.66
C VAL A 267 21.26 -0.33 -16.05
N GLY A 268 21.71 0.53 -15.14
CA GLY A 268 22.02 1.92 -15.48
C GLY A 268 21.90 2.86 -14.29
N VAL A 269 21.10 3.92 -14.47
CA VAL A 269 20.85 4.92 -13.44
C VAL A 269 20.06 4.26 -12.32
N ASN A 270 20.61 4.26 -11.10
CA ASN A 270 19.88 3.81 -9.93
C ASN A 270 18.88 4.89 -9.51
N PRO A 271 17.56 4.65 -9.60
CA PRO A 271 16.54 5.64 -9.23
C PRO A 271 16.35 5.74 -7.71
N PHE A 272 17.00 4.88 -6.93
CA PHE A 272 16.82 4.78 -5.48
C PHE A 272 17.99 5.46 -4.75
N SER A 273 17.65 6.37 -3.83
CA SER A 273 18.59 6.90 -2.85
C SER A 273 17.96 6.95 -1.47
N ILE A 274 18.78 6.85 -0.42
CA ILE A 274 18.32 6.97 0.97
C ILE A 274 19.05 8.13 1.62
N SER A 275 18.29 9.01 2.27
CA SER A 275 18.82 10.10 3.09
C SER A 275 18.00 10.24 4.36
N GLN A 276 18.65 10.15 5.51
CA GLN A 276 18.01 10.31 6.83
C GLN A 276 16.79 9.40 7.07
N GLY A 277 16.84 8.16 6.59
CA GLY A 277 15.74 7.19 6.72
C GLY A 277 14.63 7.36 5.68
N ILE A 278 14.78 8.31 4.75
CA ILE A 278 13.82 8.52 3.66
C ILE A 278 14.36 7.90 2.38
N LEU A 279 13.61 6.98 1.80
CA LEU A 279 13.82 6.51 0.43
C LEU A 279 13.29 7.56 -0.56
N ASP A 280 14.09 7.92 -1.55
CA ASP A 280 13.67 8.66 -2.74
C ASP A 280 13.62 7.69 -3.92
N ILE A 281 12.44 7.53 -4.50
CA ILE A 281 12.24 6.93 -5.82
C ILE A 281 12.17 8.08 -6.83
N THR A 282 13.25 8.25 -7.58
CA THR A 282 13.40 9.36 -8.52
C THR A 282 13.00 8.94 -9.94
N ALA A 283 12.08 9.69 -10.55
CA ALA A 283 11.80 9.65 -11.98
C ALA A 283 12.52 10.80 -12.68
N ALA A 284 13.41 10.50 -13.64
CA ALA A 284 14.19 11.51 -14.36
C ALA A 284 14.35 11.16 -15.86
N PRO A 285 14.40 12.15 -16.78
CA PRO A 285 14.73 11.95 -18.18
C PRO A 285 16.12 11.35 -18.32
N GLY A 286 16.24 10.40 -19.24
CA GLY A 286 17.54 9.78 -19.49
C GLY A 286 17.49 8.68 -20.54
N SER A 287 18.64 8.44 -21.15
CA SER A 287 18.83 7.29 -22.03
C SER A 287 18.72 6.00 -21.23
N ASN A 288 17.95 5.04 -21.72
CA ASN A 288 17.76 3.73 -21.12
C ASN A 288 17.63 2.65 -22.21
N PRO A 289 17.76 1.37 -21.85
CA PRO A 289 17.77 0.27 -22.83
C PRO A 289 16.53 0.15 -23.71
N LEU A 290 15.37 0.68 -23.28
CA LEU A 290 14.14 0.64 -24.06
C LEU A 290 13.91 1.91 -24.88
N GLY A 291 14.83 2.89 -24.82
CA GLY A 291 14.68 4.17 -25.52
C GLY A 291 13.49 4.99 -25.03
N LEU A 292 13.00 4.71 -23.82
CA LEU A 292 11.90 5.43 -23.19
C LEU A 292 12.37 6.81 -22.72
N ALA A 293 11.45 7.73 -22.47
CA ALA A 293 11.82 9.11 -22.15
C ALA A 293 12.41 9.26 -20.74
N TYR A 294 11.97 8.42 -19.80
CA TYR A 294 12.33 8.49 -18.39
C TYR A 294 13.00 7.21 -17.90
N THR A 295 13.76 7.35 -16.82
CA THR A 295 14.12 6.28 -15.91
C THR A 295 13.41 6.52 -14.59
N SER A 296 12.88 5.47 -13.98
CA SER A 296 12.24 5.53 -12.66
C SER A 296 12.47 4.22 -11.89
N GLY A 297 11.89 4.10 -10.70
CA GLY A 297 12.01 2.94 -9.83
C GLY A 297 10.68 2.26 -9.49
N LEU A 298 10.76 0.94 -9.34
CA LEU A 298 9.73 0.08 -8.78
C LEU A 298 10.39 -0.81 -7.73
N LEU A 299 9.78 -0.96 -6.56
CA LEU A 299 10.14 -1.92 -5.53
C LEU A 299 8.94 -2.83 -5.28
N THR A 300 9.18 -4.14 -5.21
CA THR A 300 8.13 -5.09 -4.86
C THR A 300 8.63 -6.16 -3.91
N THR A 301 7.81 -6.58 -2.94
CA THR A 301 8.13 -7.70 -2.05
C THR A 301 7.89 -9.07 -2.68
N ALA A 302 7.69 -9.11 -4.01
CA ALA A 302 7.61 -10.36 -4.74
C ALA A 302 8.84 -11.24 -4.41
N ARG A 303 8.57 -12.45 -3.90
CA ARG A 303 9.54 -13.46 -3.39
C ARG A 303 10.02 -13.29 -1.96
N SER A 304 9.80 -12.16 -1.31
CA SER A 304 10.27 -11.91 0.07
C SER A 304 9.14 -11.86 1.09
N PHE A 305 8.01 -11.26 0.72
CA PHE A 305 6.87 -11.10 1.63
C PHE A 305 5.55 -11.03 0.85
N ALA A 306 4.58 -11.82 1.30
CA ALA A 306 3.19 -11.73 0.90
C ALA A 306 2.31 -12.01 2.12
N GLN A 307 1.16 -11.35 2.18
CA GLN A 307 0.21 -11.55 3.27
C GLN A 307 -1.22 -11.56 2.74
N GLN A 308 -2.06 -12.35 3.39
CA GLN A 308 -3.51 -12.31 3.20
C GLN A 308 -4.12 -11.58 4.41
N TYR A 309 -4.91 -10.54 4.13
CA TYR A 309 -5.55 -9.67 5.12
C TYR A 309 -4.59 -8.89 6.01
N GLY A 310 -5.13 -7.97 6.80
CA GLY A 310 -4.37 -7.11 7.70
C GLY A 310 -4.42 -5.65 7.29
N TYR A 311 -3.58 -4.85 7.92
CA TYR A 311 -3.44 -3.44 7.61
C TYR A 311 -2.13 -3.21 6.87
N PHE A 312 -2.15 -2.57 5.71
CA PHE A 312 -0.97 -2.23 4.91
C PHE A 312 -0.85 -0.72 4.88
N GLU A 313 0.33 -0.17 5.18
CA GLU A 313 0.54 1.27 5.19
C GLU A 313 1.87 1.66 4.57
N VAL A 314 1.85 2.80 3.88
CA VAL A 314 3.05 3.54 3.50
C VAL A 314 2.91 4.98 3.95
N ARG A 315 3.99 5.55 4.48
CA ARG A 315 4.10 6.98 4.72
C ARG A 315 4.96 7.61 3.64
N ALA A 316 4.37 8.46 2.81
CA ALA A 316 5.04 9.02 1.64
C ALA A 316 4.65 10.48 1.35
N GLN A 317 5.57 11.21 0.72
CA GLN A 317 5.29 12.46 0.01
C GLN A 317 5.36 12.18 -1.49
N LEU A 318 4.31 12.55 -2.23
CA LEU A 318 4.13 12.18 -3.63
C LEU A 318 4.59 13.30 -4.58
N PRO A 319 5.01 13.01 -5.83
CA PRO A 319 5.37 14.04 -6.79
C PRO A 319 4.14 14.68 -7.45
N ALA A 320 4.05 16.01 -7.41
CA ALA A 320 3.18 16.76 -8.32
C ALA A 320 3.89 16.97 -9.68
N GLY A 321 3.10 17.05 -10.75
CA GLY A 321 3.58 17.26 -12.12
C GLY A 321 2.82 16.40 -13.14
N GLN A 322 2.58 16.99 -14.31
CA GLN A 322 1.89 16.32 -15.40
C GLN A 322 2.66 15.05 -15.84
N GLY A 323 1.97 13.91 -15.84
CA GLY A 323 2.51 12.61 -16.22
C GLY A 323 3.00 11.74 -15.07
N PHE A 324 3.35 12.30 -13.90
CA PHE A 324 3.76 11.47 -12.76
C PHE A 324 2.59 10.64 -12.22
N TRP A 325 2.88 9.39 -11.87
CA TRP A 325 1.89 8.42 -11.40
C TRP A 325 2.50 7.51 -10.33
N PRO A 326 2.64 8.01 -9.09
CA PRO A 326 3.03 7.19 -7.95
C PRO A 326 1.91 6.23 -7.54
N ALA A 327 2.30 5.03 -7.11
CA ALA A 327 1.36 4.01 -6.63
C ALA A 327 1.94 3.13 -5.51
N PHE A 328 1.05 2.67 -4.62
CA PHE A 328 1.30 1.58 -3.68
C PHE A 328 0.14 0.58 -3.79
N TRP A 329 0.46 -0.67 -4.11
CA TRP A 329 -0.53 -1.64 -4.58
C TRP A 329 -0.09 -3.08 -4.35
N LEU A 330 -1.01 -4.03 -4.53
CA LEU A 330 -0.84 -5.43 -4.20
C LEU A 330 -1.13 -6.34 -5.41
N LEU A 331 -0.32 -7.38 -5.57
CA LEU A 331 -0.55 -8.46 -6.55
C LEU A 331 -0.50 -9.87 -5.92
N PRO A 332 -1.18 -10.87 -6.51
CA PRO A 332 -1.24 -12.23 -5.99
C PRO A 332 0.12 -12.90 -5.92
N ALA A 333 0.42 -13.56 -4.79
CA ALA A 333 1.64 -14.33 -4.61
C ALA A 333 1.76 -15.53 -5.57
N ASP A 334 0.65 -16.00 -6.14
CA ASP A 334 0.63 -17.03 -7.19
C ASP A 334 1.06 -16.50 -8.58
N GLY A 335 1.29 -15.19 -8.72
CA GLY A 335 1.70 -14.54 -9.96
C GLY A 335 0.57 -14.33 -10.97
N GLY A 336 -0.68 -14.64 -10.60
CA GLY A 336 -1.86 -14.38 -11.41
C GLY A 336 -2.22 -12.89 -11.48
N TRP A 337 -2.99 -12.52 -12.49
CA TRP A 337 -3.64 -11.22 -12.61
C TRP A 337 -4.86 -11.32 -13.53
N PRO A 338 -6.03 -10.77 -13.14
CA PRO A 338 -6.41 -10.32 -11.79
C PRO A 338 -6.38 -11.45 -10.73
N PRO A 339 -6.46 -11.15 -9.41
CA PRO A 339 -6.83 -9.86 -8.82
C PRO A 339 -5.68 -8.87 -8.58
N GLU A 340 -6.01 -7.61 -8.26
CA GLU A 340 -5.10 -6.51 -7.90
C GLU A 340 -5.80 -5.56 -6.92
N ILE A 341 -5.08 -5.05 -5.91
CA ILE A 341 -5.60 -4.05 -4.95
C ILE A 341 -4.68 -2.84 -4.95
N ASP A 342 -5.19 -1.69 -5.37
CA ASP A 342 -4.46 -0.44 -5.34
C ASP A 342 -4.76 0.30 -4.04
N ILE A 343 -3.76 0.40 -3.15
CA ILE A 343 -3.87 1.06 -1.84
C ILE A 343 -3.91 2.56 -2.03
N PHE A 344 -3.09 3.08 -2.93
CA PHE A 344 -3.33 4.39 -3.53
C PHE A 344 -2.68 4.46 -4.91
N GLU A 345 -3.30 5.25 -5.77
CA GLU A 345 -2.68 5.86 -6.94
C GLU A 345 -2.96 7.35 -6.90
N MET A 346 -2.05 8.17 -7.44
CA MET A 346 -2.25 9.60 -7.61
C MET A 346 -1.81 10.02 -9.00
N LEU A 347 -2.52 10.97 -9.61
CA LEU A 347 -2.08 11.60 -10.84
C LEU A 347 -1.40 12.91 -10.49
N GLY A 348 -0.12 13.07 -10.81
CA GLY A 348 0.66 14.26 -10.43
C GLY A 348 0.10 15.59 -10.92
N LYS A 349 -0.76 15.59 -11.95
CA LYS A 349 -1.50 16.78 -12.42
C LYS A 349 -2.55 17.29 -11.44
N ASP A 350 -3.01 16.44 -10.51
CA ASP A 350 -3.95 16.75 -9.44
C ASP A 350 -3.48 16.06 -8.14
N PRO A 351 -2.56 16.68 -7.39
CA PRO A 351 -2.04 16.12 -6.15
C PRO A 351 -3.04 16.22 -4.99
N THR A 352 -4.29 16.63 -5.24
CA THR A 352 -5.36 16.70 -4.22
C THR A 352 -6.39 15.57 -4.37
N THR A 353 -6.14 14.63 -5.28
CA THR A 353 -7.00 13.46 -5.53
C THR A 353 -6.20 12.17 -5.43
N ALA A 354 -6.66 11.25 -4.59
CA ALA A 354 -6.16 9.88 -4.54
C ALA A 354 -7.21 8.90 -5.11
N TYR A 355 -6.74 7.82 -5.71
CA TYR A 355 -7.54 6.78 -6.33
C TYR A 355 -7.27 5.42 -5.68
N PHE A 356 -8.30 4.60 -5.62
CA PHE A 356 -8.32 3.30 -4.94
C PHE A 356 -9.04 2.31 -5.84
N SER A 357 -8.37 1.24 -6.25
CA SER A 357 -8.86 0.36 -7.30
C SER A 357 -8.83 -1.10 -6.87
N LEU A 358 -9.83 -1.85 -7.34
CA LEU A 358 -9.94 -3.30 -7.23
C LEU A 358 -10.11 -3.88 -8.63
N HIS A 359 -9.13 -4.64 -9.11
CA HIS A 359 -9.28 -5.42 -10.34
C HIS A 359 -9.56 -6.88 -9.96
N THR A 360 -10.67 -7.42 -10.44
CA THR A 360 -11.16 -8.76 -10.07
C THR A 360 -11.75 -9.47 -11.28
N THR A 361 -11.71 -10.80 -11.28
CA THR A 361 -12.44 -11.66 -12.22
C THR A 361 -13.85 -12.00 -11.74
N THR A 362 -14.17 -11.71 -10.48
CA THR A 362 -15.44 -12.11 -9.83
C THR A 362 -16.51 -11.02 -9.86
N GLY A 363 -16.22 -9.88 -10.49
CA GLY A 363 -17.11 -8.73 -10.63
C GLY A 363 -16.51 -7.65 -11.53
N PRO A 364 -17.15 -6.48 -11.64
CA PRO A 364 -16.57 -5.34 -12.33
C PRO A 364 -15.37 -4.79 -11.56
N THR A 365 -14.33 -4.36 -12.29
CA THR A 365 -13.29 -3.50 -11.72
C THR A 365 -13.94 -2.27 -11.09
N THR A 366 -13.53 -1.95 -9.87
CA THR A 366 -14.06 -0.80 -9.13
C THR A 366 -12.92 0.15 -8.85
N THR A 367 -13.01 1.37 -9.37
CA THR A 367 -12.13 2.48 -8.99
C THR A 367 -12.94 3.51 -8.23
N LYS A 368 -12.47 3.86 -7.04
CA LYS A 368 -12.98 4.93 -6.19
C LYS A 368 -11.94 6.05 -6.14
N SER A 369 -12.39 7.26 -5.87
CA SER A 369 -11.49 8.40 -5.72
C SER A 369 -11.94 9.28 -4.56
N MET A 370 -10.99 9.90 -3.91
CA MET A 370 -11.21 10.96 -2.94
C MET A 370 -10.49 12.22 -3.40
N SER A 371 -11.25 13.25 -3.74
CA SER A 371 -10.75 14.57 -4.15
C SER A 371 -10.78 15.56 -2.98
N LEU A 372 -10.13 16.72 -3.15
CA LEU A 372 -10.05 17.78 -2.14
C LEU A 372 -9.31 17.35 -0.86
N LEU A 373 -8.42 16.37 -0.99
CA LEU A 373 -7.42 16.06 0.04
C LEU A 373 -6.45 17.25 0.20
N PRO A 374 -5.70 17.32 1.31
CA PRO A 374 -4.48 18.12 1.36
C PRO A 374 -3.60 17.81 0.15
N ASP A 375 -2.80 18.77 -0.31
CA ASP A 375 -1.87 18.56 -1.41
C ASP A 375 -0.85 17.47 -1.01
N LEU A 376 -1.02 16.27 -1.54
CA LEU A 376 -0.26 15.06 -1.21
C LEU A 376 1.22 15.17 -1.64
N SER A 377 1.57 16.24 -2.36
CA SER A 377 2.95 16.60 -2.68
C SER A 377 3.63 17.50 -1.66
N LYS A 378 2.92 17.92 -0.62
CA LYS A 378 3.41 18.83 0.43
C LYS A 378 3.47 18.12 1.78
N GLY A 379 4.65 17.59 2.09
CA GLY A 379 4.86 16.83 3.31
C GLY A 379 4.42 15.38 3.17
N PHE A 380 4.62 14.63 4.24
CA PHE A 380 4.33 13.20 4.26
C PHE A 380 2.91 12.93 4.71
N HIS A 381 2.24 12.04 3.99
CA HIS A 381 0.92 11.50 4.29
C HIS A 381 1.00 9.99 4.50
N THR A 382 0.08 9.43 5.27
CA THR A 382 -0.04 7.96 5.40
C THR A 382 -1.15 7.44 4.49
N PHE A 383 -0.86 6.39 3.73
CA PHE A 383 -1.82 5.71 2.86
C PHE A 383 -1.99 4.28 3.35
N GLY A 384 -3.21 3.92 3.75
CA GLY A 384 -3.50 2.68 4.46
C GLY A 384 -4.57 1.82 3.80
N LEU A 385 -4.52 0.51 4.06
CA LEU A 385 -5.52 -0.47 3.62
C LEU A 385 -5.85 -1.43 4.77
N ASP A 386 -7.05 -1.38 5.34
CA ASP A 386 -7.59 -2.46 6.18
C ASP A 386 -8.29 -3.48 5.28
N TRP A 387 -7.60 -4.58 5.00
CA TRP A 387 -8.11 -5.67 4.18
C TRP A 387 -8.50 -6.86 5.07
N GLN A 388 -9.78 -7.22 5.02
CA GLN A 388 -10.39 -8.31 5.75
C GLN A 388 -11.05 -9.30 4.79
N ALA A 389 -11.53 -10.43 5.30
CA ALA A 389 -12.15 -11.47 4.47
C ALA A 389 -13.44 -11.00 3.76
N ASP A 390 -14.15 -10.05 4.37
CA ASP A 390 -15.45 -9.54 3.93
C ASP A 390 -15.40 -8.09 3.42
N ARG A 391 -14.43 -7.30 3.86
CA ARG A 391 -14.31 -5.88 3.50
C ARG A 391 -12.87 -5.43 3.20
N ILE A 392 -12.75 -4.37 2.41
CA ILE A 392 -11.55 -3.58 2.18
C ILE A 392 -11.88 -2.11 2.49
N ARG A 393 -11.05 -1.46 3.29
CA ARG A 393 -11.12 -0.02 3.59
C ARG A 393 -9.80 0.65 3.31
N TRP A 394 -9.86 1.79 2.63
CA TRP A 394 -8.69 2.61 2.33
C TRP A 394 -8.65 3.83 3.23
N TYR A 395 -7.44 4.24 3.59
CA TYR A 395 -7.20 5.34 4.51
C TYR A 395 -6.19 6.34 3.93
N VAL A 396 -6.43 7.63 4.15
CA VAL A 396 -5.43 8.69 3.96
C VAL A 396 -5.34 9.48 5.26
N ASP A 397 -4.13 9.61 5.82
CA ASP A 397 -3.87 10.24 7.12
C ASP A 397 -4.73 9.64 8.25
N GLY A 398 -4.91 8.31 8.19
CA GLY A 398 -5.76 7.54 9.09
C GLY A 398 -7.27 7.71 8.85
N ASN A 399 -7.70 8.55 7.92
CA ASN A 399 -9.13 8.78 7.65
C ASN A 399 -9.63 7.79 6.60
N GLU A 400 -10.71 7.06 6.88
CA GLU A 400 -11.30 6.11 5.91
C GLU A 400 -11.89 6.86 4.70
N VAL A 401 -11.24 6.76 3.55
CA VAL A 401 -11.59 7.49 2.30
C VAL A 401 -12.37 6.65 1.29
N ALA A 402 -12.34 5.33 1.42
CA ALA A 402 -13.13 4.43 0.60
C ALA A 402 -13.37 3.10 1.32
N GLU A 403 -14.46 2.41 0.95
CA GLU A 403 -14.77 1.04 1.39
C GLU A 403 -15.34 0.23 0.22
N ALA A 404 -15.03 -1.07 0.16
CA ALA A 404 -15.65 -2.05 -0.73
C ALA A 404 -15.75 -3.42 -0.04
N ALA A 405 -16.62 -4.30 -0.55
CA ALA A 405 -16.60 -5.71 -0.15
C ALA A 405 -15.37 -6.40 -0.76
N THR A 406 -14.75 -7.34 -0.02
CA THR A 406 -13.60 -8.10 -0.53
C THR A 406 -14.04 -9.08 -1.62
N PRO A 407 -13.56 -8.94 -2.88
CA PRO A 407 -13.84 -9.90 -3.94
C PRO A 407 -13.38 -11.32 -3.60
N ALA A 408 -14.08 -12.33 -4.11
CA ALA A 408 -13.81 -13.72 -3.74
C ALA A 408 -12.43 -14.21 -4.21
N ASP A 409 -11.90 -13.67 -5.31
CA ASP A 409 -10.56 -13.97 -5.80
C ASP A 409 -9.45 -13.25 -5.02
N MET A 410 -9.78 -12.21 -4.24
CA MET A 410 -8.90 -11.49 -3.30
C MET A 410 -8.88 -12.12 -1.90
N GLN A 411 -9.08 -13.44 -1.80
CA GLN A 411 -8.96 -14.19 -0.54
C GLN A 411 -7.73 -15.10 -0.57
N LYS A 412 -6.59 -14.53 -0.93
CA LYS A 412 -5.29 -15.21 -1.08
C LYS A 412 -4.14 -14.27 -0.72
N PRO A 413 -2.93 -14.77 -0.43
CA PRO A 413 -1.79 -13.91 -0.14
C PRO A 413 -1.41 -13.02 -1.33
N MET A 414 -1.10 -11.76 -1.05
CA MET A 414 -0.66 -10.77 -2.03
C MET A 414 0.63 -10.09 -1.56
N TYR A 415 1.53 -9.81 -2.50
CA TYR A 415 2.78 -9.08 -2.27
C TYR A 415 2.62 -7.60 -2.63
N MET A 416 3.45 -6.75 -2.04
CA MET A 416 3.38 -5.30 -2.22
C MET A 416 4.20 -4.81 -3.40
N LEU A 417 3.78 -3.70 -4.01
CA LEU A 417 4.49 -2.94 -5.03
C LEU A 417 4.44 -1.46 -4.69
N LEU A 418 5.56 -0.77 -4.88
CA LEU A 418 5.73 0.66 -4.67
C LEU A 418 6.51 1.22 -5.86
N ASN A 419 5.93 2.12 -6.64
CA ASN A 419 6.58 2.65 -7.84
C ASN A 419 6.20 4.10 -8.12
N LEU A 420 7.02 4.74 -8.94
CA LEU A 420 6.72 6.03 -9.56
C LEU A 420 6.70 5.86 -11.09
N ALA A 421 5.51 5.68 -11.67
CA ALA A 421 5.37 5.63 -13.12
C ALA A 421 5.38 7.04 -13.75
N VAL A 422 5.61 7.11 -15.07
CA VAL A 422 5.54 8.34 -15.86
C VAL A 422 4.73 8.07 -17.13
N GLY A 423 3.61 8.75 -17.32
CA GLY A 423 2.75 8.52 -18.49
C GLY A 423 3.27 9.10 -19.80
N ASP A 424 3.00 8.41 -20.91
CA ASP A 424 3.06 8.98 -22.27
C ASP A 424 1.66 9.27 -22.84
N ALA A 425 1.59 9.71 -24.10
CA ALA A 425 0.36 10.01 -24.81
C ALA A 425 -0.67 8.87 -24.73
N GLY A 426 -1.83 9.17 -24.15
CA GLY A 426 -2.94 8.22 -24.01
C GLY A 426 -2.80 7.23 -22.84
N SER A 427 -1.84 7.46 -21.94
CA SER A 427 -1.84 6.92 -20.57
C SER A 427 -2.85 7.68 -19.70
N TRP A 428 -3.20 7.13 -18.53
CA TRP A 428 -4.13 7.72 -17.58
C TRP A 428 -3.65 9.05 -16.93
N PRO A 429 -2.41 9.17 -16.42
CA PRO A 429 -1.88 10.47 -15.99
C PRO A 429 -1.73 11.45 -17.16
N GLY A 430 -1.73 10.96 -18.40
CA GLY A 430 -1.47 11.72 -19.61
C GLY A 430 0.02 11.83 -19.89
N LYS A 431 0.38 12.42 -21.03
CA LYS A 431 1.78 12.58 -21.43
C LYS A 431 2.53 13.45 -20.43
N TYR A 432 3.74 13.06 -20.07
CA TYR A 432 4.67 13.86 -19.27
C TYR A 432 4.91 15.26 -19.85
N ASP A 433 5.20 16.22 -18.98
CA ASP A 433 5.69 17.54 -19.37
C ASP A 433 7.22 17.54 -19.44
N PRO A 434 7.84 17.72 -20.63
CA PRO A 434 9.30 17.74 -20.76
C PRO A 434 9.99 18.87 -19.98
N SER A 435 9.25 19.90 -19.55
CA SER A 435 9.78 21.01 -18.75
C SER A 435 9.90 20.70 -17.26
N LEU A 436 9.33 19.57 -16.79
CA LEU A 436 9.43 19.09 -15.40
C LEU A 436 10.37 17.88 -15.34
N PRO A 437 11.70 18.10 -15.21
CA PRO A 437 12.69 17.05 -15.47
C PRO A 437 12.89 16.08 -14.31
N THR A 438 12.28 16.24 -13.14
CA THR A 438 12.50 15.26 -12.06
C THR A 438 11.29 15.20 -11.13
N GLY A 439 10.78 13.99 -10.92
CA GLY A 439 9.77 13.68 -9.92
C GLY A 439 10.38 12.85 -8.80
N HIS A 440 10.01 13.16 -7.57
CA HIS A 440 10.50 12.47 -6.38
C HIS A 440 9.30 11.91 -5.61
N MET A 441 9.27 10.59 -5.43
CA MET A 441 8.39 9.94 -4.46
C MET A 441 9.22 9.62 -3.23
N LEU A 442 9.00 10.37 -2.15
CA LEU A 442 9.73 10.21 -0.90
C LEU A 442 8.94 9.29 0.02
N VAL A 443 9.60 8.28 0.58
CA VAL A 443 8.97 7.23 1.37
C VAL A 443 9.71 7.13 2.70
N ASP A 444 8.99 7.33 3.79
CA ASP A 444 9.51 7.25 5.15
C ASP A 444 9.49 5.81 5.66
N TYR A 445 8.35 5.13 5.51
CA TYR A 445 8.24 3.71 5.86
C TYR A 445 7.18 2.99 5.05
N VAL A 446 7.32 1.66 4.99
CA VAL A 446 6.25 0.71 4.63
C VAL A 446 6.07 -0.25 5.79
N ARG A 447 4.85 -0.40 6.29
CA ARG A 447 4.53 -1.28 7.42
C ARG A 447 3.28 -2.10 7.14
N VAL A 448 3.26 -3.31 7.68
CA VAL A 448 2.11 -4.22 7.58
C VAL A 448 1.83 -4.79 8.96
N TRP A 449 0.55 -4.84 9.32
CA TRP A 449 0.06 -5.41 10.56
C TRP A 449 -0.99 -6.49 10.31
N GLN A 450 -1.19 -7.35 11.31
CA GLN A 450 -2.25 -8.35 11.30
C GLN A 450 -2.96 -8.42 12.65
N ALA A 451 -4.29 -8.45 12.63
CA ALA A 451 -5.13 -8.55 13.83
C ALA A 451 -4.83 -9.81 14.67
N GLY A 452 -4.89 -9.63 15.98
CA GLY A 452 -4.60 -10.63 17.02
C GLY A 452 -5.79 -11.51 17.41
N THR A 453 -6.96 -11.35 16.79
CA THR A 453 -8.15 -12.21 17.03
C THR A 453 -8.75 -12.84 15.76
N ILE A 454 -8.15 -12.63 14.59
CA ILE A 454 -8.24 -13.63 13.52
C ILE A 454 -7.10 -14.58 13.82
N ALA A 455 -7.38 -15.89 13.91
CA ALA A 455 -6.33 -16.88 14.15
C ALA A 455 -5.19 -16.57 13.17
N PRO A 456 -3.97 -16.31 13.68
CA PRO A 456 -2.87 -15.95 12.79
C PRO A 456 -2.77 -17.07 11.74
N PRO A 457 -2.52 -16.80 10.43
CA PRO A 457 -1.74 -17.79 9.70
C PRO A 457 -0.49 -18.00 10.55
N PRO A 458 -0.21 -19.24 11.00
CA PRO A 458 0.68 -19.48 12.12
C PRO A 458 2.03 -18.80 11.87
N SER A 459 2.25 -17.66 12.53
CA SER A 459 3.58 -17.11 12.69
C SER A 459 4.21 -17.97 13.76
N VAL A 460 5.06 -18.89 13.32
CA VAL A 460 6.22 -19.38 14.06
C VAL A 460 5.98 -19.49 15.57
N THR A 461 5.12 -20.41 15.96
CA THR A 461 5.32 -21.05 17.26
C THR A 461 6.19 -22.25 16.96
N THR A 462 7.37 -22.32 17.59
CA THR A 462 8.27 -23.47 17.46
C THR A 462 7.46 -24.75 17.56
N VAL A 463 7.51 -25.58 16.51
CA VAL A 463 6.91 -26.91 16.53
C VAL A 463 7.72 -27.72 17.53
N THR A 464 7.10 -27.99 18.69
CA THR A 464 7.69 -28.81 19.75
C THR A 464 6.97 -30.14 19.89
N GLY A 465 5.78 -30.32 19.31
CA GLY A 465 5.10 -31.61 19.33
C GLY A 465 3.93 -31.75 18.37
N PRO A 466 3.26 -32.93 18.37
CA PRO A 466 2.19 -33.28 17.43
C PRO A 466 1.00 -32.29 17.35
N GLY A 467 0.69 -31.61 18.45
CA GLY A 467 -0.37 -30.60 18.50
C GLY A 467 -0.06 -29.41 17.58
N ASP A 468 1.19 -28.95 17.60
CA ASP A 468 1.67 -27.81 16.81
C ASP A 468 1.66 -28.14 15.31
N VAL A 469 1.96 -29.40 14.97
CA VAL A 469 1.91 -29.90 13.58
C VAL A 469 0.53 -29.73 12.97
N THR A 470 -0.50 -30.14 13.73
CA THR A 470 -1.88 -30.06 13.27
C THR A 470 -2.34 -28.60 13.19
N ALA A 471 -1.90 -27.76 14.13
CA ALA A 471 -2.18 -26.33 14.15
C ALA A 471 -1.54 -25.59 12.95
N ALA A 472 -0.36 -26.02 12.49
CA ALA A 472 0.32 -25.50 11.31
C ALA A 472 -0.36 -25.89 9.98
N GLY A 473 -1.36 -26.77 10.01
CA GLY A 473 -2.00 -27.34 8.81
C GLY A 473 -1.29 -28.59 8.27
N GLY A 474 -0.31 -29.13 9.01
CA GLY A 474 0.35 -30.39 8.71
C GLY A 474 -0.38 -31.61 9.29
N THR A 475 0.19 -32.80 9.09
CA THR A 475 -0.28 -34.05 9.68
C THR A 475 0.84 -34.74 10.45
N TYR A 476 0.50 -35.33 11.59
CA TYR A 476 1.40 -36.14 12.40
C TYR A 476 0.96 -37.61 12.35
N THR A 477 1.90 -38.51 12.07
CA THR A 477 1.66 -39.95 12.06
C THR A 477 2.73 -40.66 12.88
N LEU A 478 2.30 -41.32 13.96
CA LEU A 478 3.11 -42.32 14.66
C LEU A 478 3.31 -43.53 13.74
N ARG A 479 4.56 -43.90 13.43
CA ARG A 479 4.77 -45.05 12.54
C ARG A 479 4.52 -46.37 13.28
N PRO A 480 4.06 -47.41 12.57
CA PRO A 480 3.79 -48.73 13.18
C PRO A 480 5.02 -49.44 13.74
N ASP A 481 6.24 -48.98 13.41
CA ASP A 481 7.49 -49.55 13.88
C ASP A 481 7.77 -49.30 15.37
N GLY A 482 7.01 -48.40 16.00
CA GLY A 482 7.18 -48.04 17.40
C GLY A 482 8.47 -47.26 17.69
N LEU A 483 9.24 -46.87 16.69
CA LEU A 483 10.56 -46.23 16.82
C LEU A 483 10.66 -44.92 16.04
N SER A 484 9.78 -44.66 15.07
CA SER A 484 9.82 -43.46 14.27
C SER A 484 8.47 -42.77 14.13
N ASP A 485 8.52 -41.47 13.85
CA ASP A 485 7.36 -40.63 13.59
C ASP A 485 7.51 -39.87 12.27
N LEU A 486 6.38 -39.53 11.65
CA LEU A 486 6.29 -38.65 10.49
C LEU A 486 5.57 -37.35 10.85
N TYR A 487 6.20 -36.24 10.50
CA TYR A 487 5.68 -34.88 10.57
C TYR A 487 5.60 -34.37 9.14
N ASP A 488 4.39 -34.20 8.61
CA ASP A 488 4.15 -33.84 7.21
C ASP A 488 3.55 -32.44 7.12
N PHE A 489 4.35 -31.48 6.66
CA PHE A 489 4.02 -30.07 6.48
C PHE A 489 3.82 -29.69 5.01
N THR A 490 3.68 -30.66 4.10
CA THR A 490 3.48 -30.38 2.66
C THR A 490 2.23 -29.56 2.36
N LYS A 491 1.29 -29.48 3.31
CA LYS A 491 0.06 -28.66 3.24
C LYS A 491 0.02 -27.55 4.30
N ALA A 492 1.14 -27.27 4.95
CA ALA A 492 1.23 -26.19 5.92
C ALA A 492 0.92 -24.85 5.28
N ARG A 493 0.33 -23.95 6.07
CA ARG A 493 -0.16 -22.64 5.60
C ARG A 493 0.85 -21.51 5.82
N ALA A 494 2.00 -21.83 6.39
CA ALA A 494 3.10 -20.93 6.73
C ALA A 494 4.40 -21.73 6.82
N ALA A 495 5.55 -21.04 6.70
CA ALA A 495 6.86 -21.61 7.00
C ALA A 495 6.91 -22.12 8.44
N ILE A 496 7.60 -23.23 8.66
CA ILE A 496 7.71 -23.85 9.98
C ILE A 496 9.01 -23.50 10.67
N HIS A 497 8.98 -23.38 12.00
CA HIS A 497 10.20 -23.44 12.81
C HIS A 497 10.09 -24.64 13.71
N LEU A 498 10.96 -25.61 13.53
CA LEU A 498 10.88 -26.89 14.24
C LEU A 498 12.14 -27.11 15.06
N ASP A 499 11.96 -27.43 16.35
CA ASP A 499 13.05 -27.86 17.22
C ASP A 499 12.90 -29.35 17.56
N ALA A 500 13.65 -30.17 16.84
CA ALA A 500 13.62 -31.61 17.00
C ALA A 500 14.17 -32.12 18.32
N ALA A 501 14.85 -31.29 19.12
CA ALA A 501 15.24 -31.67 20.47
C ALA A 501 14.03 -31.80 21.42
N THR A 502 12.89 -31.20 21.06
CA THR A 502 11.70 -31.13 21.90
C THR A 502 10.53 -31.98 21.40
N MET A 503 10.68 -32.59 20.21
CA MET A 503 9.70 -33.47 19.58
C MET A 503 9.42 -34.74 20.41
N SER A 504 8.52 -35.59 19.90
CA SER A 504 8.17 -36.86 20.55
C SER A 504 9.41 -37.65 21.01
N ALA A 505 9.27 -38.45 22.07
CA ALA A 505 10.39 -39.20 22.64
C ALA A 505 10.95 -40.34 21.74
N LYS A 506 10.55 -40.39 20.46
CA LYS A 506 11.04 -41.38 19.51
C LYS A 506 12.46 -41.01 19.05
N PRO A 507 13.35 -41.99 18.83
CA PRO A 507 14.72 -41.72 18.42
C PRO A 507 14.86 -41.27 16.95
N VAL A 508 13.82 -41.43 16.12
CA VAL A 508 13.87 -41.09 14.69
C VAL A 508 12.65 -40.25 14.29
N HIS A 509 12.93 -39.11 13.66
CA HIS A 509 11.91 -38.22 13.10
C HIS A 509 12.08 -38.12 11.59
N THR A 510 10.98 -38.21 10.85
CA THR A 510 10.92 -37.83 9.43
C THR A 510 10.06 -36.59 9.31
N VAL A 511 10.59 -35.56 8.66
CA VAL A 511 9.92 -34.28 8.44
C VAL A 511 9.85 -34.02 6.94
N TRP A 512 8.64 -33.82 6.42
CA TRP A 512 8.43 -33.23 5.10
C TRP A 512 8.02 -31.78 5.32
N GLY A 513 8.84 -30.86 4.83
CA GLY A 513 8.65 -29.42 4.97
C GLY A 513 7.55 -28.88 4.06
N SER A 514 7.37 -27.57 4.14
CA SER A 514 6.39 -26.81 3.39
C SER A 514 6.98 -26.32 2.07
N ALA A 515 6.18 -25.64 1.24
CA ALA A 515 6.69 -24.98 0.03
C ALA A 515 7.24 -23.56 0.32
N LEU A 516 7.52 -23.25 1.59
CA LEU A 516 7.89 -21.93 2.12
C LEU A 516 9.20 -22.07 2.90
N GLY A 517 9.93 -20.98 3.15
CA GLY A 517 11.25 -21.03 3.79
C GLY A 517 11.22 -21.45 5.27
N ASP A 518 11.37 -22.75 5.51
CA ASP A 518 11.32 -23.44 6.78
C ASP A 518 12.66 -23.33 7.56
N GLU A 519 12.58 -23.28 8.88
CA GLU A 519 13.73 -23.38 9.78
C GLU A 519 13.66 -24.65 10.63
N VAL A 520 14.65 -25.53 10.52
CA VAL A 520 14.65 -26.80 11.25
C VAL A 520 15.94 -26.97 12.05
N ARG A 521 15.81 -27.28 13.34
CA ARG A 521 16.93 -27.58 14.24
C ARG A 521 16.90 -29.04 14.67
N ALA A 522 17.96 -29.77 14.35
CA ALA A 522 18.12 -31.17 14.74
C ALA A 522 18.52 -31.31 16.22
N GLY A 523 17.99 -32.34 16.86
CA GLY A 523 18.29 -32.70 18.25
C GLY A 523 19.39 -33.77 18.40
N ALA A 524 19.30 -34.56 19.47
CA ALA A 524 20.19 -35.69 19.72
C ALA A 524 19.76 -36.99 19.01
N GLY A 525 18.52 -37.06 18.51
CA GLY A 525 17.99 -38.18 17.73
C GLY A 525 18.26 -38.05 16.23
N THR A 526 17.88 -39.06 15.45
CA THR A 526 18.00 -39.04 13.99
C THR A 526 16.89 -38.21 13.37
N LEU A 527 17.23 -37.29 12.46
CA LEU A 527 16.28 -36.45 11.74
C LEU A 527 16.45 -36.60 10.23
N ASN A 528 15.42 -37.09 9.54
CA ASN A 528 15.33 -37.07 8.08
C ASN A 528 14.46 -35.89 7.67
N PHE A 529 15.01 -34.90 6.98
CA PHE A 529 14.29 -33.70 6.55
C PHE A 529 14.30 -33.59 5.02
N SER A 530 13.15 -33.22 4.46
CA SER A 530 12.98 -32.85 3.05
C SER A 530 12.24 -31.53 3.03
N ALA A 531 12.90 -30.44 2.67
CA ALA A 531 12.44 -29.09 2.98
C ALA A 531 11.36 -28.60 2.02
N GLY A 532 11.64 -28.44 0.72
CA GLY A 532 10.56 -28.14 -0.22
C GLY A 532 11.01 -27.38 -1.45
N ALA A 533 10.38 -26.24 -1.72
CA ALA A 533 10.69 -25.34 -2.85
C ALA A 533 11.03 -23.90 -2.38
N GLY A 534 11.20 -23.70 -1.07
CA GLY A 534 11.50 -22.41 -0.44
C GLY A 534 12.97 -22.29 -0.05
N ASP A 535 13.39 -21.10 0.39
CA ASP A 535 14.75 -20.91 0.92
C ASP A 535 14.80 -21.42 2.37
N ASP A 536 15.23 -22.65 2.56
CA ASP A 536 15.13 -23.37 3.82
C ASP A 536 16.43 -23.30 4.63
N THR A 537 16.34 -23.34 5.96
CA THR A 537 17.50 -23.36 6.85
C THR A 537 17.49 -24.57 7.77
N PHE A 538 18.55 -25.38 7.72
CA PHE A 538 18.71 -26.55 8.56
C PHE A 538 19.92 -26.45 9.49
N PHE A 539 19.69 -26.55 10.80
CA PHE A 539 20.73 -26.62 11.81
C PHE A 539 20.99 -28.06 12.22
N PHE A 540 22.21 -28.55 11.96
CA PHE A 540 22.63 -29.88 12.39
C PHE A 540 22.77 -29.97 13.92
N GLY A 541 22.58 -31.19 14.43
CA GLY A 541 22.58 -31.51 15.85
C GLY A 541 23.46 -32.72 16.17
N ARG A 542 23.48 -33.12 17.44
CA ARG A 542 24.34 -34.22 17.92
C ARG A 542 23.91 -35.61 17.43
N GLY A 543 22.71 -35.75 16.87
CA GLY A 543 22.22 -36.97 16.24
C GLY A 543 22.44 -36.97 14.73
N THR A 544 22.46 -38.17 14.13
CA THR A 544 22.68 -38.34 12.68
C THR A 544 21.50 -37.81 11.87
N SER A 545 21.74 -36.82 11.01
CA SER A 545 20.72 -36.15 10.19
C SER A 545 20.91 -36.44 8.71
N ARG A 546 19.79 -36.54 8.00
CA ARG A 546 19.71 -36.75 6.55
C ARG A 546 18.84 -35.66 5.95
N VAL A 547 19.46 -34.70 5.27
CA VAL A 547 18.80 -33.46 4.87
C VAL A 547 18.73 -33.33 3.36
N GLN A 548 17.55 -32.95 2.90
CA GLN A 548 17.27 -32.60 1.53
C GLN A 548 16.68 -31.18 1.50
N GLY A 549 17.36 -30.22 0.87
CA GLY A 549 16.92 -28.82 0.77
C GLY A 549 15.78 -28.64 -0.23
N GLY A 550 15.83 -29.35 -1.35
CA GLY A 550 14.82 -29.28 -2.39
C GLY A 550 15.13 -28.15 -3.38
N GLY A 551 14.15 -27.31 -3.69
CA GLY A 551 14.35 -26.14 -4.53
C GLY A 551 14.38 -24.87 -3.70
N GLY A 552 15.09 -23.85 -4.15
CA GLY A 552 15.39 -22.66 -3.33
C GLY A 552 16.90 -22.52 -3.08
N ASN A 553 17.28 -21.48 -2.34
CA ASN A 553 18.65 -21.30 -1.87
C ASN A 553 18.75 -21.72 -0.40
N ASP A 554 19.19 -22.94 -0.17
CA ASP A 554 19.12 -23.54 1.15
C ASP A 554 20.38 -23.28 1.97
N THR A 555 20.21 -23.06 3.28
CA THR A 555 21.31 -22.88 4.22
C THR A 555 21.45 -24.08 5.16
N PHE A 556 22.58 -24.76 5.06
CA PHE A 556 22.96 -25.87 5.93
C PHE A 556 23.94 -25.38 7.00
N VAL A 557 23.52 -25.35 8.26
CA VAL A 557 24.30 -24.80 9.37
C VAL A 557 24.96 -25.92 10.19
N LEU A 558 26.28 -25.99 10.13
CA LEU A 558 27.11 -26.86 10.97
C LEU A 558 27.72 -26.06 12.12
N THR A 559 27.38 -26.42 13.36
CA THR A 559 27.91 -25.76 14.55
C THR A 559 29.02 -26.60 15.19
N LYS A 560 30.14 -25.97 15.57
CA LYS A 560 31.27 -26.65 16.23
C LYS A 560 30.82 -27.40 17.48
N GLY A 561 31.14 -28.69 17.57
CA GLY A 561 30.75 -29.57 18.69
C GLY A 561 29.31 -30.12 18.62
N ALA A 562 28.58 -29.88 17.54
CA ALA A 562 27.21 -30.36 17.33
C ALA A 562 27.02 -31.10 15.99
N ILE A 563 28.09 -31.67 15.44
CA ILE A 563 28.07 -32.41 14.16
C ILE A 563 28.27 -33.90 14.46
N ALA A 564 27.43 -34.76 13.91
CA ALA A 564 27.48 -36.19 14.14
C ALA A 564 28.25 -36.91 13.02
N ALA A 565 28.81 -38.08 13.35
CA ALA A 565 29.33 -38.98 12.33
C ALA A 565 28.16 -39.54 11.50
N GLY A 566 28.23 -39.41 10.18
CA GLY A 566 27.23 -39.93 9.26
C GLY A 566 26.14 -38.94 8.85
N ASP A 567 26.24 -37.66 9.22
CA ASP A 567 25.38 -36.61 8.69
C ASP A 567 25.46 -36.53 7.16
N GLN A 568 24.33 -36.25 6.51
CA GLN A 568 24.21 -36.21 5.06
C GLN A 568 23.40 -35.01 4.57
N ILE A 569 23.90 -34.36 3.51
CA ILE A 569 23.19 -33.42 2.64
C ILE A 569 23.05 -34.09 1.27
N ILE A 570 21.83 -34.23 0.75
CA ILE A 570 21.55 -35.14 -0.38
C ILE A 570 21.30 -34.43 -1.71
N ASP A 571 21.22 -33.12 -1.68
CA ASP A 571 20.98 -32.26 -2.82
C ASP A 571 21.57 -30.87 -2.55
N PHE A 572 22.90 -30.79 -2.46
CA PHE A 572 23.55 -29.49 -2.40
C PHE A 572 23.65 -28.90 -3.81
N HIS A 573 22.84 -27.87 -4.07
CA HIS A 573 22.82 -27.09 -5.29
C HIS A 573 23.86 -25.97 -5.20
N ARG A 574 24.62 -25.76 -6.28
CA ARG A 574 25.56 -24.65 -6.39
C ARG A 574 25.40 -24.08 -7.79
N SER A 575 24.98 -22.83 -7.92
CA SER A 575 24.70 -22.28 -9.25
C SER A 575 25.90 -21.75 -10.01
N LEU A 576 25.84 -22.06 -11.31
CA LEU A 576 26.63 -21.54 -12.42
C LEU A 576 26.00 -20.22 -12.93
N PRO A 577 26.70 -19.43 -13.76
CA PRO A 577 26.18 -18.15 -14.27
C PRO A 577 24.87 -18.34 -15.04
N GLY A 578 23.77 -17.67 -14.64
CA GLY A 578 22.51 -17.62 -15.42
C GLY A 578 21.19 -17.90 -14.69
N GLY A 579 21.16 -18.02 -13.36
CA GLY A 579 19.90 -17.98 -12.57
C GLY A 579 19.33 -19.34 -12.11
N GLY A 580 20.16 -20.19 -11.50
CA GLY A 580 19.67 -21.35 -10.74
C GLY A 580 19.84 -21.18 -9.22
N GLU A 581 19.56 -22.24 -8.47
CA GLU A 581 19.68 -22.39 -7.00
C GLU A 581 21.15 -22.42 -6.52
N HIS A 582 21.45 -21.74 -5.41
CA HIS A 582 22.76 -21.71 -4.75
C HIS A 582 22.61 -21.91 -3.25
N ASP A 583 22.96 -23.12 -2.80
CA ASP A 583 22.95 -23.49 -1.40
C ASP A 583 24.22 -23.03 -0.70
N LEU A 584 24.10 -22.77 0.59
CA LEU A 584 25.17 -22.31 1.44
C LEU A 584 25.42 -23.30 2.57
N LEU A 585 26.69 -23.71 2.73
CA LEU A 585 27.15 -24.39 3.92
C LEU A 585 27.71 -23.38 4.94
N ARG A 586 26.99 -23.12 6.01
CA ARG A 586 27.40 -22.20 7.07
C ARG A 586 28.08 -22.96 8.22
N LEU A 587 29.27 -22.50 8.59
CA LEU A 587 30.14 -23.10 9.62
C LEU A 587 30.23 -22.15 10.81
N ASP A 588 29.49 -22.48 11.88
CA ASP A 588 29.35 -21.63 13.07
C ASP A 588 30.30 -22.06 14.20
N GLY A 589 31.04 -21.08 14.75
CA GLY A 589 31.96 -21.29 15.87
C GLY A 589 33.35 -21.82 15.47
N PHE A 590 33.67 -21.81 14.16
CA PHE A 590 34.97 -22.20 13.62
C PHE A 590 35.87 -20.96 13.39
N SER A 591 37.19 -21.12 13.47
CA SER A 591 38.11 -20.00 13.26
C SER A 591 38.23 -19.60 11.78
N SER A 592 38.84 -18.44 11.51
CA SER A 592 39.14 -17.99 10.14
C SER A 592 40.15 -18.86 9.40
N ALA A 593 40.83 -19.78 10.09
CA ALA A 593 41.76 -20.74 9.49
C ALA A 593 41.07 -22.07 9.13
N ALA A 594 39.77 -22.18 9.39
CA ALA A 594 39.05 -23.41 9.14
C ALA A 594 38.82 -23.64 7.63
N HIS A 595 38.77 -24.91 7.23
CA HIS A 595 38.55 -25.32 5.84
C HIS A 595 37.81 -26.66 5.77
N LEU A 596 37.29 -26.98 4.58
CA LEU A 596 36.64 -28.26 4.28
C LEU A 596 37.58 -29.14 3.48
N ASP A 597 37.98 -30.29 4.03
CA ASP A 597 38.81 -31.29 3.37
C ASP A 597 37.95 -32.37 2.71
N TYR A 598 38.18 -32.57 1.41
CA TYR A 598 37.48 -33.56 0.60
C TYR A 598 38.11 -34.96 0.70
N ARG A 599 37.25 -36.00 0.75
CA ARG A 599 37.59 -37.43 0.69
C ARG A 599 36.69 -38.12 -0.36
N ALA A 600 37.30 -38.80 -1.34
CA ALA A 600 36.69 -39.04 -2.65
C ALA A 600 36.25 -40.49 -2.97
N GLY A 601 35.08 -40.59 -3.63
CA GLY A 601 34.49 -41.67 -4.45
C GLY A 601 33.59 -41.06 -5.56
N THR A 602 32.85 -41.83 -6.38
CA THR A 602 32.32 -41.30 -7.68
C THR A 602 30.90 -40.72 -7.71
N LYS A 603 30.09 -40.73 -6.65
CA LYS A 603 28.71 -40.14 -6.67
C LYS A 603 28.26 -39.43 -5.39
N MET A 604 29.01 -39.55 -4.31
CA MET A 604 28.80 -38.84 -3.04
C MET A 604 30.18 -38.45 -2.52
N GLN A 605 30.30 -37.23 -2.01
CA GLN A 605 31.56 -36.69 -1.54
C GLN A 605 31.55 -36.58 -0.03
N SER A 606 32.66 -36.99 0.60
CA SER A 606 32.83 -36.88 2.04
C SER A 606 33.68 -35.67 2.35
N TYR A 607 33.22 -34.81 3.26
CA TYR A 607 33.93 -33.63 3.70
C TYR A 607 34.25 -33.71 5.18
N VAL A 608 35.38 -33.13 5.56
CA VAL A 608 35.82 -32.98 6.94
C VAL A 608 36.06 -31.50 7.20
N VAL A 609 35.39 -30.92 8.20
CA VAL A 609 35.70 -29.54 8.64
C VAL A 609 36.96 -29.60 9.51
N VAL A 610 37.99 -28.85 9.13
CA VAL A 610 39.27 -28.77 9.83
C VAL A 610 39.41 -27.36 10.40
N ASP A 611 39.75 -27.25 11.69
CA ASP A 611 39.95 -25.97 12.40
C ASP A 611 40.96 -26.12 13.54
N GLY A 612 42.23 -25.79 13.28
CA GLY A 612 43.31 -25.94 14.26
C GLY A 612 43.47 -27.40 14.72
N THR A 613 43.22 -27.68 16.01
CA THR A 613 43.23 -29.05 16.57
C THR A 613 41.88 -29.77 16.44
N TYR A 614 40.83 -29.07 16.03
CA TYR A 614 39.50 -29.65 15.88
C TYR A 614 39.31 -30.17 14.45
N VAL A 615 39.05 -31.48 14.35
CA VAL A 615 38.68 -32.14 13.10
C VAL A 615 37.28 -32.71 13.31
N SER A 616 36.30 -32.15 12.61
CA SER A 616 34.90 -32.61 12.67
C SER A 616 34.75 -33.99 12.03
N PRO A 617 33.71 -34.79 12.38
CA PRO A 617 33.41 -36.04 11.67
C PRO A 617 33.17 -35.85 10.17
N VAL A 618 33.24 -36.96 9.43
CA VAL A 618 32.94 -36.99 7.99
C VAL A 618 31.45 -36.70 7.76
N ILE A 619 31.14 -35.61 7.06
CA ILE A 619 29.82 -35.30 6.51
C ILE A 619 29.77 -35.74 5.05
N THR A 620 28.65 -36.34 4.63
CA THR A 620 28.45 -36.70 3.22
C THR A 620 27.64 -35.62 2.53
N ILE A 621 28.13 -35.08 1.42
CA ILE A 621 27.44 -34.07 0.63
C ILE A 621 27.30 -34.62 -0.80
N GLN A 622 26.07 -34.72 -1.26
CA GLN A 622 25.73 -35.06 -2.64
C GLN A 622 25.48 -33.76 -3.40
N ILE A 623 26.32 -33.50 -4.40
CA ILE A 623 26.25 -32.28 -5.21
C ILE A 623 25.38 -32.57 -6.44
N ALA A 624 24.34 -31.76 -6.66
CA ALA A 624 23.30 -32.02 -7.66
C ALA A 624 23.82 -32.23 -9.10
N ASN A 625 24.96 -31.61 -9.46
CA ASN A 625 25.53 -31.64 -10.83
C ASN A 625 26.83 -32.47 -10.98
N ALA A 626 27.19 -33.29 -9.99
CA ALA A 626 28.20 -34.36 -10.03
C ALA A 626 29.64 -34.05 -10.57
N ALA A 627 30.07 -32.79 -10.70
CA ALA A 627 31.37 -32.46 -11.34
C ALA A 627 32.26 -31.44 -10.61
N GLY A 628 32.17 -31.25 -9.28
CA GLY A 628 33.10 -30.34 -8.60
C GLY A 628 33.24 -30.53 -7.09
N THR A 629 34.21 -29.83 -6.52
CA THR A 629 34.40 -29.61 -5.08
C THR A 629 33.73 -28.30 -4.66
N LEU A 630 33.30 -28.23 -3.39
CA LEU A 630 32.85 -26.97 -2.79
C LEU A 630 33.96 -25.90 -2.88
N THR A 631 33.59 -24.68 -3.21
CA THR A 631 34.46 -23.52 -3.31
C THR A 631 34.20 -22.54 -2.17
N GLN A 632 35.05 -21.53 -1.99
CA GLN A 632 34.84 -20.47 -0.99
C GLN A 632 33.52 -19.69 -1.16
N ALA A 633 32.87 -19.78 -2.33
CA ALA A 633 31.55 -19.19 -2.52
C ALA A 633 30.42 -20.03 -1.92
N ASP A 634 30.65 -21.33 -1.70
CA ASP A 634 29.63 -22.31 -1.29
C ASP A 634 29.62 -22.56 0.22
N TYR A 635 30.55 -21.92 0.96
CA TYR A 635 30.59 -22.00 2.41
C TYR A 635 30.93 -20.66 3.05
N LEU A 636 30.34 -20.40 4.21
CA LEU A 636 30.62 -19.23 5.03
C LEU A 636 31.09 -19.66 6.42
N PHE A 637 32.21 -19.12 6.86
CA PHE A 637 32.65 -19.21 8.25
C PHE A 637 32.13 -18.00 9.02
N ASN A 638 31.16 -18.22 9.90
CA ASN A 638 30.65 -17.15 10.75
C ASN A 638 31.52 -17.03 12.02
N ARG A 639 31.99 -15.81 12.30
CA ARG A 639 32.78 -15.52 13.51
C ARG A 639 31.82 -15.35 14.68
N GLY A 640 31.85 -16.30 15.61
CA GLY A 640 31.33 -16.12 16.96
C GLY A 640 32.32 -15.37 17.84
#